data_AF-A0A9Q5HYW7-F1
#
_entry.id   AF-A0A9Q5HYW7-F1
#
_cell.length_a   1.000
_cell.length_b   1.000
_cell.length_c   1.000
_cell.angle_alpha   90.00
_cell.angle_beta   90.00
_cell.angle_gamma   90.00
#
_symmetry.space_group_name_H-M   'P 1'
#
loop_
_entity.id
_entity.type
_entity.pdbx_description
1 polymer ?
#
loop_
_entity_poly.entity_id
_entity_poly.type
_entity_poly.pdbx_seq_one_letter_code
_entity_poly.pdbx_strand_id
1 'polypeptide(L)'
;MVSGTLRTAAAALVLASTSVVADVTTYGTATTDASGALVTPCIGAVACDGRVLSPPGFPAEGMNTSIPVQLYSGGMDGLSIELPGHFGGFSIELSVADKLIGTDGDYLNPVFLNLMSILTSRAGTLYIRIGGNTQDKATVLPDGLSDGQTIEKVEETTSTTSTPRLLVSPNILYAMANISTLLPIKWFLGVPFNDTENPRLLMGELGEQILGEHLLGFQLGNEPDLYFNNQIRSSDYNPTQYEQEWGQVLQDYIDDSSITNNSLFIAPSVCCGPGIGWTPEQVWDTGFLTNYADHLAYISVQHYPNNNCNSSGTTIDPQDLLSSMYLNHNNVQGLNTLYINTTSIAQGISKPVVMFETNTASCGGFSGLSDSFAAAMWTIDYSLNLAMTNFSHTLYHVGGQSTYYNAFTPQASNQSNIREWTIGSTFYPMIALTEIFGRTGTAQVVDLYMNNNNQYTPGYVVYENGSPARVVLINYLTDASGASNYTAYISVGGNETLTPGATPGSVQVKYMLASSAADKFGITWAGQHFGGPFESDGRFQGDEMIYTYACDQTNNVCAVPVPAPGAAVVFLNSDALSESAPQTTQTFATTVVATAAANTATVDQAVLETSNGRGGGKWSFKGSTSYGSTGNGAAGATAMLASAIFTGAATILGAAFAIHGAFV
;
A
#
# COMPACT_ATOMS: atom_id res chain seq x y z
N MET A 1 49.12 -48.12 0.61
CA MET A 1 48.76 -47.07 -0.38
C MET A 1 47.79 -47.59 -1.47
N VAL A 2 46.76 -48.37 -1.09
CA VAL A 2 45.72 -48.87 -2.05
C VAL A 2 44.29 -48.62 -1.50
N SER A 3 44.14 -48.08 -0.29
CA SER A 3 42.84 -47.75 0.29
C SER A 3 42.37 -46.30 0.05
N GLY A 4 43.25 -45.42 -0.45
CA GLY A 4 42.91 -44.02 -0.73
C GLY A 4 42.35 -43.81 -2.13
N THR A 5 42.86 -44.54 -3.12
CA THR A 5 42.52 -44.38 -4.54
C THR A 5 41.16 -44.95 -4.92
N LEU A 6 40.67 -45.99 -4.22
CA LEU A 6 39.32 -46.52 -4.44
C LEU A 6 38.20 -45.63 -3.87
N ARG A 7 38.49 -44.79 -2.86
CA ARG A 7 37.49 -43.84 -2.32
C ARG A 7 37.29 -42.62 -3.23
N THR A 8 38.33 -42.18 -3.93
CA THR A 8 38.22 -41.10 -4.94
C THR A 8 37.53 -41.54 -6.23
N ALA A 9 37.65 -42.81 -6.64
CA ALA A 9 36.95 -43.32 -7.82
C ALA A 9 35.44 -43.52 -7.58
N ALA A 10 35.04 -43.92 -6.37
CA ALA A 10 33.63 -44.03 -6.00
C ALA A 10 32.95 -42.65 -5.82
N ALA A 11 33.68 -41.65 -5.32
CA ALA A 11 33.18 -40.28 -5.22
C ALA A 11 32.96 -39.64 -6.61
N ALA A 12 33.84 -39.91 -7.58
CA ALA A 12 33.69 -39.42 -8.95
C ALA A 12 32.53 -40.08 -9.72
N LEU A 13 32.16 -41.33 -9.38
CA LEU A 13 31.03 -42.01 -10.02
C LEU A 13 29.66 -41.60 -9.45
N VAL A 14 29.60 -41.17 -8.18
CA VAL A 14 28.37 -40.65 -7.55
C VAL A 14 28.11 -39.18 -7.92
N LEU A 15 29.15 -38.41 -8.25
CA LEU A 15 29.03 -37.05 -8.80
C LEU A 15 28.61 -37.01 -10.28
N ALA A 16 28.56 -38.15 -10.97
CA ALA A 16 28.10 -38.24 -12.37
C ALA A 16 26.62 -38.69 -12.49
N SER A 17 25.93 -38.95 -11.38
CA SER A 17 24.50 -39.32 -11.36
C SER A 17 23.59 -38.27 -10.70
N THR A 18 24.12 -37.11 -10.29
CA THR A 18 23.26 -35.95 -10.06
C THR A 18 22.96 -35.33 -11.41
N SER A 19 21.84 -35.70 -12.00
CA SER A 19 21.16 -34.85 -12.96
C SER A 19 20.85 -33.53 -12.27
N VAL A 20 21.78 -32.57 -12.37
CA VAL A 20 21.43 -31.16 -12.23
C VAL A 20 20.51 -30.91 -13.41
N VAL A 21 19.20 -30.98 -13.16
CA VAL A 21 18.23 -30.36 -14.05
C VAL A 21 18.44 -28.87 -13.83
N ALA A 22 19.46 -28.32 -14.49
CA ALA A 22 19.45 -26.92 -14.84
C ALA A 22 18.34 -26.83 -15.88
N ASP A 23 17.11 -26.67 -15.41
CA ASP A 23 16.04 -26.21 -16.28
C ASP A 23 16.44 -24.80 -16.68
N VAL A 24 17.13 -24.70 -17.82
CA VAL A 24 17.14 -23.48 -18.59
C VAL A 24 15.69 -23.25 -18.96
N THR A 25 15.05 -22.28 -18.32
CA THR A 25 13.75 -21.79 -18.74
C THR A 25 13.90 -21.27 -20.17
N THR A 26 13.62 -22.11 -21.15
CA THR A 26 13.54 -21.68 -22.54
C THR A 26 12.15 -21.09 -22.74
N TYR A 27 12.09 -19.77 -22.89
CA TYR A 27 10.87 -19.06 -23.26
C TYR A 27 10.35 -19.61 -24.59
N GLY A 28 9.19 -20.27 -24.55
CA GLY A 28 8.45 -20.60 -25.76
C GLY A 28 7.78 -19.34 -26.28
N THR A 29 8.32 -18.74 -27.35
CA THR A 29 7.60 -17.71 -28.10
C THR A 29 6.50 -18.40 -28.92
N ALA A 30 5.26 -18.38 -28.42
CA ALA A 30 4.11 -18.63 -29.26
C ALA A 30 3.71 -17.29 -29.91
N THR A 31 3.87 -17.18 -31.22
CA THR A 31 3.19 -16.14 -31.99
C THR A 31 1.70 -16.47 -32.00
N THR A 32 0.92 -15.83 -31.14
CA THR A 32 -0.52 -15.76 -31.36
C THR A 32 -0.76 -14.67 -32.38
N ASP A 33 -1.13 -15.04 -33.60
CA ASP A 33 -1.81 -14.12 -34.51
C ASP A 33 -2.96 -13.49 -33.71
N ALA A 34 -2.96 -12.16 -33.63
CA ALA A 34 -3.95 -11.35 -32.92
C ALA A 34 -5.31 -11.34 -33.66
N SER A 35 -5.89 -12.52 -33.87
CA SER A 35 -7.24 -12.69 -34.38
C SER A 35 -7.90 -13.91 -33.74
N GLY A 36 -8.15 -13.88 -32.42
CA GLY A 36 -9.07 -14.86 -31.83
C GLY A 36 -8.95 -15.18 -30.34
N ALA A 37 -8.05 -14.57 -29.58
CA ALA A 37 -8.18 -14.63 -28.12
C ALA A 37 -9.41 -13.79 -27.74
N LEU A 38 -10.52 -14.47 -27.40
CA LEU A 38 -11.61 -13.83 -26.71
C LEU A 38 -11.01 -13.27 -25.40
N VAL A 39 -10.77 -11.96 -25.37
CA VAL A 39 -10.57 -11.20 -24.14
C VAL A 39 -11.73 -11.62 -23.26
N THR A 40 -11.46 -12.44 -22.23
CA THR A 40 -12.51 -12.75 -21.26
C THR A 40 -12.88 -11.40 -20.68
N PRO A 41 -14.10 -10.88 -20.96
CA PRO A 41 -14.40 -9.51 -20.61
C PRO A 41 -14.21 -9.38 -19.12
N CYS A 42 -13.50 -8.34 -18.70
CA CYS A 42 -13.36 -7.97 -17.29
C CYS A 42 -14.70 -7.42 -16.71
N ILE A 43 -15.83 -7.89 -17.23
CA ILE A 43 -17.16 -7.37 -16.93
C ILE A 43 -17.50 -7.71 -15.48
N GLY A 44 -17.92 -6.69 -14.74
CA GLY A 44 -18.43 -6.82 -13.37
C GLY A 44 -17.39 -6.69 -12.26
N ALA A 45 -16.09 -6.59 -12.58
CA ALA A 45 -15.07 -6.24 -11.60
C ALA A 45 -14.95 -4.71 -11.48
N VAL A 46 -14.73 -4.21 -10.26
CA VAL A 46 -14.52 -2.77 -9.98
C VAL A 46 -13.44 -2.13 -10.86
N ALA A 47 -12.32 -2.85 -11.02
CA ALA A 47 -11.20 -2.43 -11.86
C ALA A 47 -11.63 -2.12 -13.32
N CYS A 48 -12.74 -2.68 -13.77
CA CYS A 48 -13.22 -2.59 -15.14
C CYS A 48 -14.59 -1.92 -15.25
N ASP A 49 -15.07 -1.32 -14.17
CA ASP A 49 -16.17 -0.38 -14.22
C ASP A 49 -15.73 0.85 -15.04
N GLY A 50 -16.45 1.13 -16.13
CA GLY A 50 -16.15 2.22 -17.05
C GLY A 50 -16.73 3.58 -16.63
N ARG A 51 -17.35 3.72 -15.45
CA ARG A 51 -17.86 5.01 -15.00
C ARG A 51 -16.70 6.00 -14.81
N VAL A 52 -16.80 7.13 -15.51
CA VAL A 52 -15.89 8.27 -15.38
C VAL A 52 -16.74 9.49 -15.10
N LEU A 53 -16.36 10.27 -14.09
CA LEU A 53 -17.05 11.53 -13.75
C LEU A 53 -16.55 12.69 -14.62
N SER A 54 -17.26 13.80 -14.58
CA SER A 54 -16.85 15.04 -15.24
C SER A 54 -16.26 16.00 -14.21
N PRO A 55 -14.93 16.21 -14.19
CA PRO A 55 -14.33 17.27 -13.39
C PRO A 55 -14.87 18.65 -13.80
N PRO A 56 -14.83 19.64 -12.91
CA PRO A 56 -15.20 21.00 -13.28
C PRO A 56 -14.26 21.52 -14.38
N GLY A 57 -14.83 22.05 -15.47
CA GLY A 57 -14.06 22.70 -16.53
C GLY A 57 -13.57 24.09 -16.10
N PHE A 58 -12.41 24.50 -16.61
CA PHE A 58 -11.84 25.83 -16.41
C PHE A 58 -12.37 26.87 -17.43
N PRO A 59 -12.31 28.20 -17.13
CA PRO A 59 -11.63 28.80 -15.98
C PRO A 59 -12.45 28.86 -14.69
N ALA A 60 -11.88 28.45 -13.56
CA ALA A 60 -12.36 28.97 -12.27
C ALA A 60 -12.03 30.46 -12.24
N GLU A 61 -13.07 31.29 -12.30
CA GLU A 61 -12.94 32.73 -12.20
C GLU A 61 -12.09 33.11 -10.96
N GLY A 62 -11.04 33.92 -11.16
CA GLY A 62 -10.23 34.48 -10.06
C GLY A 62 -8.99 33.67 -9.65
N MET A 63 -8.63 32.57 -10.31
CA MET A 63 -7.35 31.89 -10.02
C MET A 63 -6.16 32.69 -10.58
N ASN A 64 -5.26 33.12 -9.70
CA ASN A 64 -3.94 33.60 -10.10
C ASN A 64 -3.05 32.38 -10.45
N THR A 65 -2.51 32.36 -11.66
CA THR A 65 -1.60 31.29 -12.14
C THR A 65 -0.12 31.59 -11.85
N SER A 66 0.21 32.75 -11.28
CA SER A 66 1.53 33.10 -10.78
C SER A 66 1.47 33.30 -9.27
N ILE A 67 1.73 32.22 -8.53
CA ILE A 67 1.45 32.15 -7.09
C ILE A 67 2.76 32.36 -6.31
N PRO A 68 2.92 33.47 -5.56
CA PRO A 68 4.06 33.63 -4.67
C PRO A 68 3.97 32.66 -3.48
N VAL A 69 5.10 32.03 -3.13
CA VAL A 69 5.21 31.14 -1.96
C VAL A 69 6.41 31.60 -1.14
N GLN A 70 6.16 32.16 0.05
CA GLN A 70 7.22 32.64 0.94
C GLN A 70 7.40 31.67 2.11
N LEU A 71 8.61 31.14 2.23
CA LEU A 71 9.04 30.24 3.31
C LEU A 71 10.06 30.95 4.19
N TYR A 72 10.27 30.41 5.40
CA TYR A 72 11.13 31.01 6.42
C TYR A 72 12.18 30.00 6.88
N SER A 73 13.38 30.48 7.22
CA SER A 73 14.34 29.63 7.94
C SER A 73 14.03 29.70 9.43
N GLY A 74 14.09 28.57 10.14
CA GLY A 74 13.78 28.48 11.57
C GLY A 74 12.34 28.02 11.90
N GLY A 75 11.53 27.67 10.89
CA GLY A 75 10.16 27.19 11.06
C GLY A 75 9.09 28.24 10.73
N MET A 76 7.84 27.83 10.87
CA MET A 76 6.64 28.66 10.71
C MET A 76 5.68 28.44 11.87
N ASP A 77 4.77 29.38 12.09
CA ASP A 77 3.68 29.17 13.05
C ASP A 77 2.79 28.02 12.60
N GLY A 78 2.35 27.18 13.54
CA GLY A 78 1.46 26.06 13.24
C GLY A 78 2.13 24.80 12.69
N LEU A 79 3.46 24.67 12.85
CA LEU A 79 4.14 23.39 12.59
C LEU A 79 3.54 22.27 13.44
N SER A 80 3.32 21.12 12.79
CA SER A 80 2.92 19.88 13.46
C SER A 80 3.96 19.38 14.47
N ILE A 81 3.61 18.35 15.23
CA ILE A 81 4.59 17.42 15.82
C ILE A 81 5.55 16.89 14.76
N GLU A 82 6.68 16.33 15.20
CA GLU A 82 7.57 15.58 14.32
C GLU A 82 6.90 14.30 13.84
N LEU A 83 7.00 14.03 12.54
CA LEU A 83 6.28 12.98 11.85
C LEU A 83 7.24 12.01 11.18
N PRO A 84 6.91 10.71 11.19
CA PRO A 84 7.72 9.70 10.55
C PRO A 84 7.38 9.53 9.06
N GLY A 85 8.32 8.96 8.30
CA GLY A 85 8.10 8.60 6.89
C GLY A 85 6.97 7.60 6.63
N HIS A 86 6.56 6.88 7.67
CA HIS A 86 5.47 5.91 7.63
C HIS A 86 4.14 6.50 8.11
N PHE A 87 3.97 7.82 8.02
CA PHE A 87 2.72 8.50 8.36
C PHE A 87 1.49 7.87 7.68
N GLY A 88 1.60 7.52 6.39
CA GLY A 88 0.56 6.82 5.64
C GLY A 88 0.72 5.30 5.69
N GLY A 89 -0.37 4.58 5.93
CA GLY A 89 -0.42 3.12 5.93
C GLY A 89 -1.78 2.57 5.50
N PHE A 90 -2.02 1.28 5.76
CA PHE A 90 -3.25 0.60 5.35
C PHE A 90 -4.01 0.02 6.53
N SER A 91 -5.34 0.05 6.43
CA SER A 91 -6.24 -0.71 7.29
C SER A 91 -6.89 -1.80 6.45
N ILE A 92 -6.64 -3.07 6.74
CA ILE A 92 -7.15 -4.20 5.96
C ILE A 92 -8.30 -4.87 6.72
N GLU A 93 -9.42 -5.07 6.05
CA GLU A 93 -10.54 -5.84 6.60
C GLU A 93 -10.10 -7.29 6.85
N LEU A 94 -10.28 -7.79 8.08
CA LEU A 94 -9.85 -9.12 8.52
C LEU A 94 -10.38 -10.20 7.57
N SER A 95 -11.64 -10.10 7.16
CA SER A 95 -12.29 -11.09 6.28
C SER A 95 -11.69 -11.28 4.88
N VAL A 96 -10.74 -10.45 4.47
CA VAL A 96 -10.03 -10.55 3.19
C VAL A 96 -8.52 -10.54 3.34
N ALA A 97 -8.01 -10.48 4.58
CA ALA A 97 -6.59 -10.38 4.85
C ALA A 97 -5.80 -11.55 4.24
N ASP A 98 -6.32 -12.77 4.35
CA ASP A 98 -5.68 -13.98 3.81
C ASP A 98 -5.51 -13.95 2.28
N LYS A 99 -6.43 -13.28 1.57
CA LYS A 99 -6.35 -13.11 0.11
C LYS A 99 -5.32 -12.07 -0.31
N LEU A 100 -5.05 -11.11 0.57
CA LEU A 100 -4.12 -10.02 0.30
C LEU A 100 -2.69 -10.38 0.70
N ILE A 101 -2.51 -10.83 1.93
CA ILE A 101 -1.17 -10.96 2.52
C ILE A 101 -0.59 -12.38 2.38
N GLY A 102 -1.45 -13.39 2.31
CA GLY A 102 -1.06 -14.80 2.30
C GLY A 102 -1.95 -15.66 3.19
N THR A 103 -1.96 -16.97 2.95
CA THR A 103 -2.82 -17.91 3.69
C THR A 103 -2.16 -18.43 4.97
N ASP A 104 -0.82 -18.43 5.05
CA ASP A 104 -0.07 -18.80 6.25
C ASP A 104 1.37 -18.24 6.16
N GLY A 105 2.23 -18.63 7.11
CA GLY A 105 3.63 -18.18 7.17
C GLY A 105 4.49 -18.62 5.98
N ASP A 106 4.17 -19.73 5.31
CA ASP A 106 4.93 -20.27 4.17
C ASP A 106 4.37 -19.80 2.82
N TYR A 107 3.08 -19.47 2.76
CA TYR A 107 2.37 -19.04 1.55
C TYR A 107 1.96 -17.57 1.61
N LEU A 108 2.96 -16.70 1.47
CA LEU A 108 2.79 -15.24 1.38
C LEU A 108 2.49 -14.76 -0.05
N ASN A 109 1.83 -13.62 -0.18
CA ASN A 109 1.54 -13.04 -1.49
C ASN A 109 2.70 -12.14 -1.99
N PRO A 110 3.41 -12.53 -3.07
CA PRO A 110 4.56 -11.76 -3.55
C PRO A 110 4.18 -10.38 -4.10
N VAL A 111 2.96 -10.21 -4.64
CA VAL A 111 2.51 -8.91 -5.16
C VAL A 111 2.33 -7.92 -4.01
N PHE A 112 1.69 -8.37 -2.92
CA PHE A 112 1.59 -7.56 -1.70
C PHE A 112 2.97 -7.19 -1.15
N LEU A 113 3.90 -8.16 -1.06
CA LEU A 113 5.27 -7.90 -0.62
C LEU A 113 6.01 -6.90 -1.52
N ASN A 114 5.85 -6.97 -2.85
CA ASN A 114 6.45 -6.01 -3.78
C ASN A 114 5.92 -4.58 -3.53
N LEU A 115 4.61 -4.43 -3.38
CA LEU A 115 3.98 -3.14 -3.06
C LEU A 115 4.45 -2.59 -1.71
N MET A 116 4.51 -3.43 -0.68
CA MET A 116 4.99 -2.98 0.64
C MET A 116 6.49 -2.67 0.62
N SER A 117 7.28 -3.37 -0.20
CA SER A 117 8.71 -3.09 -0.35
C SER A 117 8.96 -1.72 -0.97
N ILE A 118 8.08 -1.25 -1.86
CA ILE A 118 8.15 0.10 -2.45
C ILE A 118 8.00 1.17 -1.37
N LEU A 119 7.10 0.97 -0.42
CA LEU A 119 6.83 1.94 0.65
C LEU A 119 7.91 1.88 1.73
N THR A 120 8.23 0.68 2.22
CA THR A 120 9.23 0.48 3.28
C THR A 120 10.64 0.89 2.85
N SER A 121 11.01 0.76 1.57
CA SER A 121 12.32 1.21 1.09
C SER A 121 12.51 2.73 1.14
N ARG A 122 11.41 3.49 1.22
CA ARG A 122 11.39 4.95 1.37
C ARG A 122 11.22 5.35 2.83
N ALA A 123 10.15 4.86 3.46
CA ALA A 123 9.72 5.21 4.82
C ALA A 123 10.55 4.56 5.95
N GLY A 124 11.32 3.51 5.66
CA GLY A 124 12.10 2.73 6.63
C GLY A 124 11.28 1.70 7.43
N THR A 125 10.00 1.94 7.64
CA THR A 125 9.03 0.98 8.20
C THR A 125 7.64 1.25 7.60
N LEU A 126 6.66 0.39 7.86
CA LEU A 126 5.26 0.63 7.52
C LEU A 126 4.33 0.08 8.60
N TYR A 127 3.26 0.81 8.90
CA TYR A 127 2.22 0.35 9.84
C TYR A 127 0.99 -0.11 9.08
N ILE A 128 0.50 -1.30 9.41
CA ILE A 128 -0.68 -1.89 8.81
C ILE A 128 -1.61 -2.38 9.92
N ARG A 129 -2.90 -2.07 9.81
CA ARG A 129 -3.94 -2.64 10.68
C ARG A 129 -4.60 -3.82 9.97
N ILE A 130 -4.91 -4.89 10.70
CA ILE A 130 -5.87 -5.91 10.29
C ILE A 130 -7.05 -5.88 11.27
N GLY A 131 -8.26 -5.61 10.80
CA GLY A 131 -9.43 -5.43 11.65
C GLY A 131 -10.71 -5.18 10.87
N GLY A 132 -11.41 -4.09 11.21
CA GLY A 132 -12.66 -3.67 10.56
C GLY A 132 -13.89 -4.36 11.16
N ASN A 133 -15.05 -4.21 10.52
CA ASN A 133 -16.31 -4.70 11.07
C ASN A 133 -16.34 -6.21 11.33
N THR A 134 -15.57 -6.99 10.56
CA THR A 134 -15.54 -8.45 10.68
C THR A 134 -14.71 -8.95 11.86
N GLN A 135 -13.87 -8.11 12.46
CA GLN A 135 -13.11 -8.48 13.67
C GLN A 135 -14.04 -8.78 14.84
N ASP A 136 -15.14 -8.03 14.95
CA ASP A 136 -16.01 -8.08 16.12
C ASP A 136 -16.71 -9.44 16.25
N LYS A 137 -16.93 -10.14 15.14
CA LYS A 137 -17.54 -11.47 15.13
C LYS A 137 -16.54 -12.60 14.93
N ALA A 138 -15.24 -12.32 14.95
CA ALA A 138 -14.21 -13.32 14.70
C ALA A 138 -14.04 -14.29 15.88
N THR A 139 -13.87 -15.57 15.56
CA THR A 139 -13.54 -16.63 16.51
C THR A 139 -12.34 -17.39 15.98
N VAL A 140 -11.26 -17.41 16.76
CA VAL A 140 -10.06 -18.17 16.42
C VAL A 140 -10.28 -19.64 16.77
N LEU A 141 -9.96 -20.55 15.83
CA LEU A 141 -9.91 -21.99 16.08
C LEU A 141 -8.44 -22.40 16.22
N PRO A 142 -7.96 -22.79 17.42
CA PRO A 142 -6.52 -22.97 17.68
C PRO A 142 -5.89 -24.08 16.82
N ASP A 143 -6.65 -25.12 16.49
CA ASP A 143 -6.20 -26.23 15.63
C ASP A 143 -6.33 -25.92 14.13
N GLY A 144 -6.74 -24.70 13.77
CA GLY A 144 -7.03 -24.29 12.40
C GLY A 144 -8.41 -24.73 11.90
N LEU A 145 -8.68 -24.45 10.63
CA LEU A 145 -9.93 -24.84 9.96
C LEU A 145 -9.77 -26.21 9.29
N SER A 146 -10.82 -27.03 9.34
CA SER A 146 -10.78 -28.43 8.87
C SER A 146 -10.52 -28.60 7.36
N ASP A 147 -10.79 -27.58 6.57
CA ASP A 147 -10.57 -27.54 5.13
C ASP A 147 -9.21 -26.92 4.74
N GLY A 148 -8.41 -26.54 5.74
CA GLY A 148 -7.11 -25.89 5.56
C GLY A 148 -7.19 -24.42 5.14
N GLN A 149 -8.39 -23.82 5.09
CA GLN A 149 -8.52 -22.39 4.84
C GLN A 149 -8.04 -21.58 6.05
N THR A 150 -7.66 -20.33 5.79
CA THR A 150 -7.22 -19.40 6.83
C THR A 150 -8.40 -18.69 7.48
N ILE A 151 -9.39 -18.30 6.67
CA ILE A 151 -10.56 -17.54 7.09
C ILE A 151 -11.79 -18.14 6.41
N GLU A 152 -12.81 -18.46 7.19
CA GLU A 152 -14.12 -18.92 6.71
C GLU A 152 -15.22 -17.95 7.12
N LYS A 153 -16.09 -17.63 6.17
CA LYS A 153 -17.27 -16.78 6.37
C LYS A 153 -18.48 -17.68 6.61
N VAL A 154 -19.00 -17.67 7.83
CA VAL A 154 -20.21 -18.41 8.18
C VAL A 154 -21.41 -17.45 8.10
N GLU A 155 -22.40 -17.81 7.27
CA GLU A 155 -23.62 -17.01 7.12
C GLU A 155 -24.34 -16.81 8.45
N GLU A 156 -24.72 -15.57 8.75
CA GLU A 156 -25.51 -15.22 9.93
C GLU A 156 -26.77 -14.47 9.47
N THR A 157 -27.94 -15.03 9.76
CA THR A 157 -29.23 -14.59 9.19
C THR A 157 -29.82 -13.34 9.85
N THR A 158 -29.10 -12.70 10.79
CA THR A 158 -29.64 -11.65 11.68
C THR A 158 -28.93 -10.28 11.63
N SER A 159 -27.98 -10.06 10.71
CA SER A 159 -27.22 -8.79 10.64
C SER A 159 -27.74 -7.87 9.52
N THR A 160 -28.00 -6.58 9.81
CA THR A 160 -28.41 -5.57 8.82
C THR A 160 -27.30 -5.25 7.79
N THR A 161 -26.04 -5.47 8.15
CA THR A 161 -24.86 -5.36 7.27
C THR A 161 -24.49 -6.67 6.57
N SER A 162 -25.18 -7.78 6.85
CA SER A 162 -24.80 -9.15 6.43
C SER A 162 -23.36 -9.55 6.80
N THR A 163 -22.74 -8.92 7.82
CA THR A 163 -21.39 -9.28 8.27
C THR A 163 -21.38 -10.72 8.79
N PRO A 164 -20.64 -11.64 8.14
CA PRO A 164 -20.61 -13.04 8.53
C PRO A 164 -19.87 -13.21 9.85
N ARG A 165 -20.18 -14.28 10.58
CA ARG A 165 -19.28 -14.76 11.63
C ARG A 165 -18.01 -15.28 10.96
N LEU A 166 -16.85 -14.89 11.48
CA LEU A 166 -15.58 -15.37 10.95
C LEU A 166 -15.03 -16.49 11.83
N LEU A 167 -14.67 -17.60 11.21
CA LEU A 167 -13.76 -18.57 11.80
C LEU A 167 -12.36 -18.29 11.27
N VAL A 168 -11.39 -18.14 12.16
CA VAL A 168 -10.03 -17.69 11.83
C VAL A 168 -9.03 -18.73 12.30
N SER A 169 -8.14 -19.14 11.41
CA SER A 169 -6.97 -19.95 11.74
C SER A 169 -5.83 -19.05 12.25
N PRO A 170 -5.04 -19.48 13.24
CA PRO A 170 -3.80 -18.80 13.66
C PRO A 170 -2.80 -18.54 12.52
N ASN A 171 -2.92 -19.25 11.39
CA ASN A 171 -2.12 -19.06 10.19
C ASN A 171 -2.05 -17.61 9.71
N ILE A 172 -3.11 -16.81 9.90
CA ILE A 172 -3.06 -15.39 9.53
C ILE A 172 -1.99 -14.62 10.31
N LEU A 173 -1.80 -14.94 11.60
CA LEU A 173 -0.79 -14.31 12.45
C LEU A 173 0.62 -14.74 12.06
N TYR A 174 0.80 -16.01 11.67
CA TYR A 174 2.08 -16.48 11.12
C TYR A 174 2.41 -15.82 9.78
N ALA A 175 1.41 -15.56 8.93
CA ALA A 175 1.61 -14.80 7.69
C ALA A 175 2.10 -13.38 8.00
N MET A 176 1.44 -12.68 8.92
CA MET A 176 1.84 -11.35 9.37
C MET A 176 3.27 -11.33 9.95
N ALA A 177 3.60 -12.28 10.84
CA ALA A 177 4.93 -12.37 11.44
C ALA A 177 6.01 -12.63 10.38
N ASN A 178 5.79 -13.58 9.46
CA ASN A 178 6.77 -13.88 8.42
C ASN A 178 6.94 -12.71 7.44
N ILE A 179 5.89 -11.97 7.12
CA ILE A 179 6.02 -10.70 6.37
C ILE A 179 6.95 -9.73 7.09
N SER A 180 6.82 -9.59 8.41
CA SER A 180 7.69 -8.73 9.22
C SER A 180 9.14 -9.20 9.30
N THR A 181 9.43 -10.47 9.02
CA THR A 181 10.82 -10.95 8.85
C THR A 181 11.44 -10.57 7.50
N LEU A 182 10.61 -10.30 6.49
CA LEU A 182 11.04 -9.96 5.13
C LEU A 182 11.12 -8.44 4.92
N LEU A 183 10.18 -7.71 5.51
CA LEU A 183 10.03 -6.26 5.37
C LEU A 183 9.79 -5.63 6.75
N PRO A 184 10.25 -4.39 6.99
CA PRO A 184 10.04 -3.70 8.26
C PRO A 184 8.58 -3.24 8.38
N ILE A 185 7.69 -4.17 8.69
CA ILE A 185 6.25 -3.93 8.85
C ILE A 185 5.87 -4.24 10.28
N LYS A 186 5.07 -3.35 10.86
CA LYS A 186 4.47 -3.53 12.17
C LYS A 186 2.95 -3.47 12.08
N TRP A 187 2.28 -4.14 13.01
CA TRP A 187 0.88 -4.49 12.89
C TRP A 187 0.06 -3.94 14.03
N PHE A 188 -1.08 -3.35 13.70
CA PHE A 188 -2.19 -3.25 14.63
C PHE A 188 -3.14 -4.42 14.40
N LEU A 189 -3.64 -5.02 15.48
CA LEU A 189 -4.49 -6.21 15.42
C LEU A 189 -5.86 -5.92 16.04
N GLY A 190 -6.92 -6.06 15.24
CA GLY A 190 -8.29 -6.02 15.70
C GLY A 190 -8.63 -7.27 16.52
N VAL A 191 -9.18 -7.07 17.71
CA VAL A 191 -9.68 -8.14 18.58
C VAL A 191 -11.20 -8.00 18.78
N PRO A 192 -11.94 -9.11 19.00
CA PRO A 192 -13.39 -9.08 19.10
C PRO A 192 -13.89 -8.36 20.37
N PHE A 193 -14.97 -7.59 20.25
CA PHE A 193 -15.62 -6.91 21.39
C PHE A 193 -17.16 -7.03 21.38
N ASN A 194 -17.72 -7.76 20.42
CA ASN A 194 -19.18 -7.91 20.29
C ASN A 194 -19.85 -8.67 21.45
N ASP A 195 -19.12 -9.48 22.22
CA ASP A 195 -19.61 -10.24 23.38
C ASP A 195 -18.69 -9.93 24.58
N THR A 196 -19.18 -9.08 25.47
CA THR A 196 -18.46 -8.62 26.68
C THR A 196 -18.74 -9.50 27.89
N GLU A 197 -19.71 -10.42 27.82
CA GLU A 197 -19.99 -11.39 28.89
C GLU A 197 -19.08 -12.63 28.76
N ASN A 198 -18.72 -12.99 27.53
CA ASN A 198 -17.82 -14.10 27.21
C ASN A 198 -16.74 -13.63 26.22
N PRO A 199 -15.78 -12.79 26.67
CA PRO A 199 -14.77 -12.21 25.79
C PRO A 199 -13.90 -13.29 25.15
N ARG A 200 -13.58 -13.10 23.87
CA ARG A 200 -12.71 -14.01 23.10
C ARG A 200 -11.29 -13.45 23.04
N LEU A 201 -10.45 -13.90 23.95
CA LEU A 201 -9.08 -13.38 24.15
C LEU A 201 -8.02 -14.02 23.24
N LEU A 202 -8.29 -15.24 22.72
CA LEU A 202 -7.33 -16.04 21.95
C LEU A 202 -6.66 -15.33 20.76
N MET A 203 -7.36 -14.39 20.10
CA MET A 203 -6.76 -13.58 19.02
C MET A 203 -5.65 -12.66 19.56
N GLY A 204 -5.88 -12.03 20.72
CA GLY A 204 -4.89 -11.20 21.40
C GLY A 204 -3.75 -12.03 21.98
N GLU A 205 -4.06 -13.17 22.63
CA GLU A 205 -3.05 -14.09 23.20
C GLU A 205 -2.04 -14.54 22.14
N LEU A 206 -2.53 -15.08 21.03
CA LEU A 206 -1.69 -15.52 19.92
C LEU A 206 -1.06 -14.34 19.19
N GLY A 207 -1.76 -13.20 19.10
CA GLY A 207 -1.24 -11.98 18.49
C GLY A 207 0.01 -11.46 19.18
N GLU A 208 -0.02 -11.35 20.52
CA GLU A 208 1.16 -10.95 21.30
C GLU A 208 2.29 -11.97 21.16
N GLN A 209 1.96 -13.26 21.28
CA GLN A 209 2.94 -14.34 21.22
C GLN A 209 3.66 -14.43 19.87
N ILE A 210 2.91 -14.38 18.76
CA ILE A 210 3.42 -14.64 17.40
C ILE A 210 4.05 -13.39 16.79
N LEU A 211 3.44 -12.22 16.96
CA LEU A 211 3.93 -10.97 16.37
C LEU A 211 5.04 -10.33 17.21
N GLY A 212 5.05 -10.53 18.53
CA GLY A 212 6.08 -10.02 19.43
C GLY A 212 6.34 -8.52 19.24
N GLU A 213 7.58 -8.15 18.94
CA GLU A 213 7.99 -6.75 18.73
C GLU A 213 7.37 -6.08 17.48
N HIS A 214 6.75 -6.86 16.60
CA HIS A 214 6.04 -6.36 15.43
C HIS A 214 4.59 -5.98 15.74
N LEU A 215 4.06 -6.28 16.93
CA LEU A 215 2.75 -5.82 17.37
C LEU A 215 2.84 -4.38 17.92
N LEU A 216 2.05 -3.47 17.35
CA LEU A 216 1.90 -2.08 17.80
C LEU A 216 0.78 -1.91 18.81
N GLY A 217 -0.29 -2.70 18.66
CA GLY A 217 -1.39 -2.69 19.61
C GLY A 217 -2.64 -3.44 19.17
N PHE A 218 -3.47 -3.73 20.16
CA PHE A 218 -4.79 -4.35 20.03
C PHE A 218 -5.87 -3.28 19.93
N GLN A 219 -6.64 -3.33 18.84
CA GLN A 219 -7.87 -2.56 18.74
C GLN A 219 -9.02 -3.39 19.30
N LEU A 220 -9.49 -3.01 20.49
CA LEU A 220 -10.62 -3.66 21.14
C LEU A 220 -11.95 -3.12 20.59
N GLY A 221 -12.52 -3.87 19.66
CA GLY A 221 -13.75 -3.50 18.94
C GLY A 221 -13.54 -2.54 17.77
N ASN A 222 -14.50 -2.51 16.85
CA ASN A 222 -14.51 -1.59 15.70
C ASN A 222 -15.77 -0.72 15.70
N GLU A 223 -15.61 0.61 15.64
CA GLU A 223 -16.73 1.56 15.56
C GLU A 223 -17.82 1.30 16.61
N PRO A 224 -17.47 1.28 17.92
CA PRO A 224 -18.42 0.98 18.98
C PRO A 224 -19.63 1.94 19.00
N ASP A 225 -19.45 3.14 18.44
CA ASP A 225 -20.50 4.12 18.24
C ASP A 225 -21.57 3.71 17.22
N LEU A 226 -21.36 2.63 16.45
CA LEU A 226 -22.35 2.06 15.53
C LEU A 226 -22.98 0.77 16.03
N TYR A 227 -22.64 0.28 17.22
CA TYR A 227 -23.14 -1.01 17.71
C TYR A 227 -24.66 -1.07 17.82
N PHE A 228 -25.31 0.05 18.10
CA PHE A 228 -26.76 0.14 18.10
C PHE A 228 -27.36 0.07 16.69
N ASN A 229 -26.73 0.69 15.67
CA ASN A 229 -27.18 0.61 14.27
C ASN A 229 -27.00 -0.80 13.69
N ASN A 230 -25.89 -1.45 14.07
CA ASN A 230 -25.48 -2.76 13.56
C ASN A 230 -26.08 -3.91 14.37
N GLN A 231 -26.93 -3.62 15.37
CA GLN A 231 -27.63 -4.59 16.21
C GLN A 231 -26.69 -5.49 17.02
N ILE A 232 -25.48 -5.02 17.31
CA ILE A 232 -24.52 -5.64 18.25
C ILE A 232 -24.91 -5.31 19.70
N ARG A 233 -25.47 -4.12 19.90
CA ARG A 233 -26.03 -3.65 21.17
C ARG A 233 -27.45 -3.12 20.95
N SER A 234 -28.16 -2.91 22.05
CA SER A 234 -29.49 -2.30 22.04
C SER A 234 -29.46 -0.84 21.58
N SER A 235 -30.62 -0.31 21.18
CA SER A 235 -30.75 1.04 20.62
C SER A 235 -30.39 2.19 21.58
N ASP A 236 -30.26 1.91 22.88
CA ASP A 236 -29.89 2.84 23.94
C ASP A 236 -28.40 2.81 24.30
N TYR A 237 -27.59 2.01 23.57
CA TYR A 237 -26.14 1.94 23.75
C TYR A 237 -25.48 3.31 23.59
N ASN A 238 -24.69 3.71 24.58
CA ASN A 238 -24.13 5.06 24.67
C ASN A 238 -22.67 5.05 25.19
N PRO A 239 -21.96 6.19 25.12
CA PRO A 239 -20.55 6.26 25.51
C PRO A 239 -20.25 5.78 26.93
N THR A 240 -21.16 6.00 27.90
CA THR A 240 -20.94 5.55 29.29
C THR A 240 -21.01 4.03 29.41
N GLN A 241 -21.91 3.38 28.68
CA GLN A 241 -21.96 1.92 28.63
C GLN A 241 -20.74 1.34 27.93
N TYR A 242 -20.29 1.97 26.84
CA TYR A 242 -19.05 1.60 26.17
C TYR A 242 -17.83 1.70 27.09
N GLU A 243 -17.69 2.80 27.83
CA GLU A 243 -16.60 2.99 28.80
C GLU A 243 -16.55 1.87 29.84
N GLN A 244 -17.71 1.47 30.36
CA GLN A 244 -17.82 0.37 31.34
C GLN A 244 -17.52 -0.99 30.75
N GLU A 245 -18.08 -1.31 29.58
CA GLU A 245 -17.85 -2.58 28.89
C GLU A 245 -16.40 -2.72 28.42
N TRP A 246 -15.79 -1.64 27.95
CA TRP A 246 -14.40 -1.62 27.54
C TRP A 246 -13.48 -1.88 28.73
N GLY A 247 -13.75 -1.24 29.88
CA GLY A 247 -13.03 -1.51 31.13
C GLY A 247 -13.19 -2.95 31.62
N GLN A 248 -14.38 -3.54 31.47
CA GLN A 248 -14.63 -4.94 31.81
C GLN A 248 -13.75 -5.89 30.97
N VAL A 249 -13.79 -5.76 29.64
CA VAL A 249 -13.01 -6.65 28.77
C VAL A 249 -11.51 -6.37 28.89
N LEU A 250 -11.09 -5.12 29.13
CA LEU A 250 -9.70 -4.82 29.48
C LEU A 250 -9.29 -5.59 30.75
N GLN A 251 -10.13 -5.65 31.77
CA GLN A 251 -9.82 -6.40 32.99
C GLN A 251 -9.63 -7.90 32.71
N ASP A 252 -10.43 -8.48 31.81
CA ASP A 252 -10.25 -9.87 31.38
C ASP A 252 -8.89 -10.09 30.70
N TYR A 253 -8.44 -9.14 29.87
CA TYR A 253 -7.07 -9.14 29.31
C TYR A 253 -5.98 -8.96 30.37
N ILE A 254 -6.22 -8.14 31.41
CA ILE A 254 -5.26 -7.92 32.50
C ILE A 254 -5.11 -9.18 33.36
N ASP A 255 -6.20 -9.91 33.59
CA ASP A 255 -6.22 -11.11 34.42
C ASP A 255 -5.71 -12.36 33.66
N ASP A 256 -5.62 -12.30 32.33
CA ASP A 256 -5.05 -13.37 31.51
C ASP A 256 -3.52 -13.36 31.55
N SER A 257 -2.95 -14.39 32.18
CA SER A 257 -1.49 -14.58 32.30
C SER A 257 -0.75 -14.79 30.97
N SER A 258 -1.47 -15.04 29.87
CA SER A 258 -0.90 -15.21 28.53
C SER A 258 -0.61 -13.87 27.86
N ILE A 259 -1.26 -12.81 28.34
CA ILE A 259 -1.05 -11.43 27.89
C ILE A 259 -0.03 -10.79 28.82
N THR A 260 1.07 -10.29 28.27
CA THR A 260 2.18 -9.76 29.07
C THR A 260 2.32 -8.24 29.00
N ASN A 261 1.72 -7.62 27.99
CA ASN A 261 1.78 -6.17 27.81
C ASN A 261 0.39 -5.53 27.68
N ASN A 262 -0.13 -5.16 28.84
CA ASN A 262 -1.46 -4.59 29.03
C ASN A 262 -1.52 -3.10 28.67
N SER A 263 -0.44 -2.53 28.11
CA SER A 263 -0.34 -1.13 27.67
C SER A 263 -0.44 -0.94 26.15
N LEU A 264 -0.74 -2.01 25.42
CA LEU A 264 -0.78 -2.05 23.96
C LEU A 264 -2.19 -1.89 23.39
N PHE A 265 -3.15 -1.29 24.10
CA PHE A 265 -4.50 -1.11 23.55
C PHE A 265 -4.63 0.18 22.73
N ILE A 266 -5.60 0.17 21.82
CA ILE A 266 -5.91 1.29 20.93
C ILE A 266 -7.42 1.49 20.93
N ALA A 267 -7.83 2.71 21.27
CA ALA A 267 -9.23 3.04 21.52
C ALA A 267 -9.48 4.55 21.33
N PRO A 268 -10.74 4.99 21.19
CA PRO A 268 -11.96 4.18 21.11
C PRO A 268 -12.32 3.75 19.68
N SER A 269 -11.61 4.27 18.67
CA SER A 269 -11.89 3.97 17.25
C SER A 269 -13.31 4.32 16.79
N VAL A 270 -13.91 5.38 17.35
CA VAL A 270 -15.21 5.91 16.90
C VAL A 270 -15.13 6.49 15.49
N CYS A 271 -16.21 6.40 14.71
CA CYS A 271 -16.18 6.79 13.29
C CYS A 271 -16.89 8.09 12.94
N CYS A 272 -18.08 8.28 13.51
CA CYS A 272 -19.14 8.84 12.67
C CYS A 272 -19.61 10.23 13.12
N GLY A 273 -19.23 10.66 14.32
CA GLY A 273 -19.62 11.97 14.84
C GLY A 273 -21.13 12.09 15.09
N PRO A 274 -21.60 13.30 15.39
CA PRO A 274 -22.95 13.50 15.89
C PRO A 274 -24.00 13.22 14.80
N GLY A 275 -25.05 12.50 15.17
CA GLY A 275 -26.21 12.21 14.32
C GLY A 275 -26.26 10.78 13.78
N ILE A 276 -25.10 10.15 13.58
CA ILE A 276 -24.99 8.73 13.21
C ILE A 276 -24.34 7.91 14.34
N GLY A 277 -23.29 8.45 14.96
CA GLY A 277 -22.57 7.80 16.06
C GLY A 277 -22.20 8.82 17.14
N TRP A 278 -20.97 8.75 17.63
CA TRP A 278 -20.45 9.58 18.72
C TRP A 278 -19.28 10.44 18.26
N THR A 279 -19.07 11.58 18.91
CA THR A 279 -17.78 12.27 18.83
C THR A 279 -16.78 11.64 19.79
N PRO A 280 -15.46 11.76 19.53
CA PRO A 280 -14.45 11.36 20.52
C PRO A 280 -14.65 12.03 21.87
N GLU A 281 -15.02 13.32 21.89
CA GLU A 281 -15.28 14.09 23.11
C GLU A 281 -16.37 13.48 23.99
N GLN A 282 -17.43 12.93 23.39
CA GLN A 282 -18.48 12.24 24.15
C GLN A 282 -17.95 11.00 24.87
N VAL A 283 -16.92 10.34 24.34
CA VAL A 283 -16.22 9.25 25.02
C VAL A 283 -15.29 9.81 26.10
N TRP A 284 -14.53 10.86 25.82
CA TRP A 284 -13.65 11.50 26.81
C TRP A 284 -14.40 11.99 28.05
N ASP A 285 -15.59 12.56 27.86
CA ASP A 285 -16.44 13.10 28.93
C ASP A 285 -16.95 12.03 29.92
N THR A 286 -16.86 10.75 29.57
CA THR A 286 -17.18 9.63 30.48
C THR A 286 -16.12 9.38 31.55
N GLY A 287 -14.90 9.94 31.35
CA GLY A 287 -13.73 9.61 32.14
C GLY A 287 -12.81 8.57 31.50
N PHE A 288 -13.10 8.10 30.28
CA PHE A 288 -12.35 7.05 29.58
C PHE A 288 -10.82 7.23 29.62
N LEU A 289 -10.31 8.41 29.25
CA LEU A 289 -8.87 8.67 29.26
C LEU A 289 -8.29 8.71 30.67
N THR A 290 -9.04 9.22 31.65
CA THR A 290 -8.61 9.20 33.06
C THR A 290 -8.49 7.77 33.59
N ASN A 291 -9.41 6.89 33.19
CA ASN A 291 -9.46 5.52 33.68
C ASN A 291 -8.48 4.59 32.96
N TYR A 292 -8.22 4.81 31.66
CA TYR A 292 -7.59 3.79 30.82
C TYR A 292 -6.35 4.26 30.04
N ALA A 293 -5.93 5.54 30.12
CA ALA A 293 -4.79 6.02 29.33
C ALA A 293 -3.49 5.22 29.54
N ASP A 294 -3.25 4.67 30.73
CA ASP A 294 -2.06 3.85 31.02
C ASP A 294 -2.07 2.51 30.25
N HIS A 295 -3.23 2.09 29.75
CA HIS A 295 -3.40 0.90 28.95
C HIS A 295 -3.36 1.16 27.44
N LEU A 296 -3.36 2.43 27.02
CA LEU A 296 -3.39 2.81 25.61
C LEU A 296 -2.00 3.10 25.05
N ALA A 297 -1.64 2.45 23.95
CA ALA A 297 -0.49 2.82 23.14
C ALA A 297 -0.83 4.01 22.20
N TYR A 298 -2.06 4.05 21.69
CA TYR A 298 -2.54 5.08 20.77
C TYR A 298 -4.00 5.46 21.08
N ILE A 299 -4.33 6.71 20.78
CA ILE A 299 -5.72 7.15 20.64
C ILE A 299 -6.11 6.99 19.17
N SER A 300 -7.25 6.36 18.90
CA SER A 300 -7.72 6.12 17.54
C SER A 300 -9.10 6.73 17.28
N VAL A 301 -9.25 7.24 16.06
CA VAL A 301 -10.54 7.61 15.46
C VAL A 301 -10.61 7.03 14.05
N GLN A 302 -11.81 6.88 13.53
CA GLN A 302 -12.09 6.52 12.15
C GLN A 302 -12.90 7.65 11.51
N HIS A 303 -12.83 7.82 10.19
CA HIS A 303 -13.66 8.80 9.51
C HIS A 303 -13.73 8.54 8.01
N TYR A 304 -14.93 8.53 7.45
CA TYR A 304 -15.15 8.68 6.00
C TYR A 304 -15.97 9.95 5.76
N PRO A 305 -15.50 10.89 4.92
CA PRO A 305 -16.24 12.13 4.64
C PRO A 305 -17.66 11.92 4.09
N ASN A 306 -17.90 10.75 3.49
CA ASN A 306 -19.20 10.39 2.95
C ASN A 306 -19.45 8.87 3.01
N ASN A 307 -20.62 8.42 2.54
CA ASN A 307 -21.00 7.01 2.56
C ASN A 307 -21.75 6.60 1.29
N ASN A 308 -21.39 5.46 0.70
CA ASN A 308 -22.16 4.84 -0.38
C ASN A 308 -23.07 3.71 0.15
N CYS A 309 -23.58 3.86 1.39
CA CYS A 309 -24.33 2.81 2.05
C CYS A 309 -25.77 2.77 1.56
N ASN A 310 -26.17 1.65 0.94
CA ASN A 310 -27.53 1.43 0.43
C ASN A 310 -28.64 1.54 1.50
N SER A 311 -28.29 1.42 2.79
CA SER A 311 -29.20 1.52 3.93
C SER A 311 -29.72 2.94 4.20
N SER A 312 -29.10 3.99 3.64
CA SER A 312 -29.49 5.39 3.87
C SER A 312 -30.80 5.80 3.17
N GLY A 313 -31.28 4.99 2.21
CA GLY A 313 -32.46 5.29 1.40
C GLY A 313 -32.30 6.49 0.44
N THR A 314 -31.14 7.15 0.45
CA THR A 314 -30.82 8.31 -0.40
C THR A 314 -29.64 7.95 -1.28
N THR A 315 -29.88 7.84 -2.59
CA THR A 315 -28.79 7.68 -3.57
C THR A 315 -28.01 8.98 -3.64
N ILE A 316 -26.72 8.94 -3.29
CA ILE A 316 -25.81 10.06 -3.44
C ILE A 316 -25.15 9.95 -4.83
N ASP A 317 -25.23 11.01 -5.63
CA ASP A 317 -24.51 11.07 -6.90
C ASP A 317 -23.06 11.53 -6.65
N PRO A 318 -22.04 10.70 -6.91
CA PRO A 318 -20.66 11.13 -6.74
C PRO A 318 -20.27 12.30 -7.65
N GLN A 319 -21.02 12.58 -8.72
CA GLN A 319 -20.78 13.77 -9.53
C GLN A 319 -20.94 15.08 -8.73
N ASP A 320 -21.89 15.13 -7.79
CA ASP A 320 -22.13 16.30 -6.94
C ASP A 320 -21.04 16.46 -5.88
N LEU A 321 -20.44 15.35 -5.45
CA LEU A 321 -19.38 15.33 -4.44
C LEU A 321 -18.01 15.70 -5.01
N LEU A 322 -17.74 15.38 -6.27
CA LEU A 322 -16.41 15.51 -6.87
C LEU A 322 -15.83 16.93 -6.66
N SER A 323 -16.54 17.97 -7.08
CA SER A 323 -16.07 19.35 -6.96
C SER A 323 -16.31 19.97 -5.58
N SER A 324 -17.35 19.53 -4.87
CA SER A 324 -17.74 20.13 -3.59
C SER A 324 -16.90 19.63 -2.41
N MET A 325 -16.30 18.45 -2.53
CA MET A 325 -15.60 17.76 -1.44
C MET A 325 -14.21 17.27 -1.83
N TYR A 326 -14.04 16.61 -2.97
CA TYR A 326 -12.78 15.90 -3.31
C TYR A 326 -11.81 16.69 -4.19
N LEU A 327 -12.27 17.78 -4.81
CA LEU A 327 -11.44 18.77 -5.51
C LEU A 327 -11.55 20.14 -4.81
N ASN A 328 -11.70 20.11 -3.48
CA ASN A 328 -11.95 21.28 -2.66
C ASN A 328 -11.13 21.24 -1.37
N HIS A 329 -10.02 21.99 -1.36
CA HIS A 329 -9.13 22.09 -0.22
C HIS A 329 -9.79 22.68 1.04
N ASN A 330 -10.75 23.61 0.88
CA ASN A 330 -11.44 24.19 2.02
C ASN A 330 -12.34 23.14 2.72
N ASN A 331 -12.86 22.16 1.97
CA ASN A 331 -13.56 21.02 2.56
C ASN A 331 -12.61 20.15 3.38
N VAL A 332 -11.42 19.84 2.84
CA VAL A 332 -10.36 19.09 3.53
C VAL A 332 -9.97 19.77 4.86
N GLN A 333 -9.74 21.08 4.84
CA GLN A 333 -9.47 21.88 6.05
C GLN A 333 -10.62 21.75 7.06
N GLY A 334 -11.87 21.75 6.60
CA GLY A 334 -13.07 21.63 7.43
C GLY A 334 -13.17 20.28 8.15
N LEU A 335 -12.88 19.16 7.46
CA LEU A 335 -12.93 17.81 8.04
C LEU A 335 -12.06 17.66 9.28
N ASN A 336 -10.91 18.31 9.27
CA ASN A 336 -9.91 18.19 10.31
C ASN A 336 -10.21 19.02 11.57
N THR A 337 -11.02 20.09 11.45
CA THR A 337 -11.43 20.92 12.60
C THR A 337 -12.11 20.11 13.70
N LEU A 338 -12.72 18.98 13.33
CA LEU A 338 -13.38 18.04 14.25
C LEU A 338 -12.44 17.43 15.29
N TYR A 339 -11.14 17.36 15.00
CA TYR A 339 -10.19 16.58 15.80
C TYR A 339 -9.15 17.42 16.55
N ILE A 340 -9.11 18.75 16.36
CA ILE A 340 -8.13 19.64 16.99
C ILE A 340 -8.15 19.51 18.52
N ASN A 341 -9.34 19.43 19.12
CA ASN A 341 -9.46 19.26 20.57
C ASN A 341 -8.95 17.90 21.02
N THR A 342 -9.33 16.83 20.33
CA THR A 342 -8.85 15.47 20.61
C THR A 342 -7.33 15.35 20.48
N THR A 343 -6.70 15.92 19.45
CA THR A 343 -5.24 15.89 19.31
C THR A 343 -4.52 16.74 20.36
N SER A 344 -5.12 17.85 20.80
CA SER A 344 -4.62 18.63 21.94
C SER A 344 -4.68 17.86 23.26
N ILE A 345 -5.79 17.16 23.53
CA ILE A 345 -5.95 16.32 24.73
C ILE A 345 -4.89 15.21 24.72
N ALA A 346 -4.75 14.52 23.58
CA ALA A 346 -3.81 13.41 23.41
C ALA A 346 -2.35 13.84 23.66
N GLN A 347 -1.94 15.00 23.14
CA GLN A 347 -0.62 15.58 23.44
C GLN A 347 -0.43 15.87 24.93
N GLY A 348 -1.46 16.40 25.60
CA GLY A 348 -1.45 16.67 27.04
C GLY A 348 -1.19 15.44 27.91
N ILE A 349 -1.54 14.24 27.41
CA ILE A 349 -1.29 12.95 28.07
C ILE A 349 -0.20 12.13 27.36
N SER A 350 0.56 12.74 26.44
CA SER A 350 1.65 12.10 25.68
C SER A 350 1.23 10.83 24.93
N LYS A 351 0.03 10.82 24.35
CA LYS A 351 -0.47 9.73 23.50
C LYS A 351 -0.51 10.16 22.03
N PRO A 352 0.04 9.35 21.11
CA PRO A 352 -0.14 9.58 19.68
C PRO A 352 -1.59 9.35 19.26
N VAL A 353 -2.08 10.15 18.32
CA VAL A 353 -3.40 9.98 17.68
C VAL A 353 -3.25 9.38 16.29
N VAL A 354 -4.12 8.46 15.93
CA VAL A 354 -4.13 7.80 14.61
C VAL A 354 -5.51 7.90 13.97
N MET A 355 -5.56 8.32 12.70
CA MET A 355 -6.72 8.14 11.85
C MET A 355 -6.69 6.68 11.38
N PHE A 356 -7.30 5.82 12.18
CA PHE A 356 -7.08 4.38 12.19
C PHE A 356 -7.83 3.63 11.09
N GLU A 357 -8.86 4.26 10.56
CA GLU A 357 -9.52 3.84 9.33
C GLU A 357 -10.12 5.06 8.64
N THR A 358 -9.78 5.26 7.38
CA THR A 358 -10.39 6.28 6.53
C THR A 358 -10.37 5.87 5.07
N ASN A 359 -11.24 6.49 4.27
CA ASN A 359 -11.09 6.59 2.83
C ASN A 359 -12.07 7.65 2.30
N THR A 360 -12.23 7.76 0.98
CA THR A 360 -13.16 8.74 0.37
C THR A 360 -14.60 8.58 0.87
N ALA A 361 -15.18 7.38 0.77
CA ALA A 361 -16.52 7.11 1.31
C ALA A 361 -16.65 5.69 1.83
N SER A 362 -17.41 5.49 2.90
CA SER A 362 -17.66 4.15 3.47
C SER A 362 -18.55 3.31 2.54
N CYS A 363 -18.77 2.04 2.90
CA CYS A 363 -19.52 1.07 2.08
C CYS A 363 -18.91 0.85 0.68
N GLY A 364 -17.59 0.76 0.62
CA GLY A 364 -16.85 0.42 -0.60
C GLY A 364 -16.55 1.62 -1.52
N GLY A 365 -17.00 2.83 -1.19
CA GLY A 365 -16.75 4.02 -1.99
C GLY A 365 -17.64 4.13 -3.24
N PHE A 366 -17.41 5.19 -4.00
CA PHE A 366 -18.17 5.54 -5.19
C PHE A 366 -17.39 5.25 -6.47
N SER A 367 -18.03 4.54 -7.39
CA SER A 367 -17.53 4.34 -8.75
C SER A 367 -17.28 5.67 -9.48
N GLY A 368 -16.12 5.80 -10.13
CA GLY A 368 -15.68 6.99 -10.87
C GLY A 368 -15.13 8.12 -10.00
N LEU A 369 -15.23 8.02 -8.66
CA LEU A 369 -14.71 9.00 -7.71
C LEU A 369 -13.63 8.38 -6.84
N SER A 370 -13.98 7.34 -6.09
CA SER A 370 -13.10 6.69 -5.11
C SER A 370 -11.91 5.97 -5.76
N ASP A 371 -12.05 5.61 -7.03
CA ASP A 371 -11.05 4.95 -7.88
C ASP A 371 -10.37 5.92 -8.87
N SER A 372 -10.55 7.24 -8.71
CA SER A 372 -10.06 8.25 -9.66
C SER A 372 -8.81 9.00 -9.14
N PHE A 373 -8.16 9.76 -10.03
CA PHE A 373 -7.04 10.63 -9.69
C PHE A 373 -7.42 11.75 -8.70
N ALA A 374 -8.69 12.16 -8.66
CA ALA A 374 -9.21 13.08 -7.66
C ALA A 374 -9.07 12.49 -6.25
N ALA A 375 -9.37 11.20 -6.07
CA ALA A 375 -9.15 10.51 -4.80
C ALA A 375 -7.65 10.44 -4.44
N ALA A 376 -6.76 10.31 -5.43
CA ALA A 376 -5.32 10.33 -5.18
C ALA A 376 -4.85 11.70 -4.67
N MET A 377 -5.20 12.79 -5.38
CA MET A 377 -4.83 14.13 -4.94
C MET A 377 -5.46 14.49 -3.58
N TRP A 378 -6.74 14.15 -3.38
CA TRP A 378 -7.44 14.32 -2.11
C TRP A 378 -6.76 13.55 -0.96
N THR A 379 -6.25 12.35 -1.22
CA THR A 379 -5.54 11.54 -0.21
C THR A 379 -4.26 12.24 0.27
N ILE A 380 -3.49 12.87 -0.64
CA ILE A 380 -2.31 13.66 -0.25
C ILE A 380 -2.74 14.85 0.60
N ASP A 381 -3.72 15.64 0.11
CA ASP A 381 -4.20 16.85 0.80
C ASP A 381 -4.76 16.51 2.20
N TYR A 382 -5.65 15.52 2.30
CA TYR A 382 -6.24 15.11 3.56
C TYR A 382 -5.20 14.55 4.55
N SER A 383 -4.23 13.77 4.06
CA SER A 383 -3.14 13.25 4.92
C SER A 383 -2.26 14.37 5.46
N LEU A 384 -1.88 15.35 4.63
CA LEU A 384 -1.09 16.50 5.07
C LEU A 384 -1.88 17.43 6.01
N ASN A 385 -3.20 17.52 5.79
CA ASN A 385 -4.07 18.25 6.69
C ASN A 385 -4.17 17.56 8.07
N LEU A 386 -4.39 16.25 8.13
CA LEU A 386 -4.36 15.49 9.39
C LEU A 386 -2.99 15.61 10.10
N ALA A 387 -1.91 15.57 9.33
CA ALA A 387 -0.56 15.76 9.85
C ALA A 387 -0.37 17.13 10.53
N MET A 388 -0.83 18.24 9.92
CA MET A 388 -0.72 19.57 10.52
C MET A 388 -1.53 19.75 11.82
N THR A 389 -2.55 18.91 12.07
CA THR A 389 -3.29 18.89 13.34
C THR A 389 -2.81 17.84 14.32
N ASN A 390 -1.60 17.31 14.11
CA ASN A 390 -0.89 16.44 15.03
C ASN A 390 -1.47 15.02 15.14
N PHE A 391 -2.09 14.53 14.07
CA PHE A 391 -2.14 13.08 13.88
C PHE A 391 -0.73 12.55 13.70
N SER A 392 -0.46 11.36 14.21
CA SER A 392 0.82 10.66 14.05
C SER A 392 0.82 9.75 12.82
N HIS A 393 -0.34 9.21 12.46
CA HIS A 393 -0.53 8.26 11.36
C HIS A 393 -1.94 8.34 10.78
N THR A 394 -2.08 7.92 9.52
CA THR A 394 -3.35 7.71 8.82
C THR A 394 -3.35 6.37 8.07
N LEU A 395 -4.40 5.58 8.23
CA LEU A 395 -4.53 4.26 7.65
C LEU A 395 -5.72 4.21 6.68
N TYR A 396 -5.41 4.06 5.39
CA TYR A 396 -6.43 4.00 4.34
C TYR A 396 -6.97 2.58 4.20
N HIS A 397 -8.30 2.45 4.26
CA HIS A 397 -8.93 1.14 4.31
C HIS A 397 -8.84 0.40 2.98
N VAL A 398 -8.63 -0.92 3.05
CA VAL A 398 -8.64 -1.88 1.95
C VAL A 398 -9.64 -2.98 2.29
N GLY A 399 -10.72 -3.01 1.52
CA GLY A 399 -11.80 -3.97 1.66
C GLY A 399 -11.75 -5.07 0.59
N GLY A 400 -12.88 -5.76 0.41
CA GLY A 400 -13.02 -6.80 -0.61
C GLY A 400 -12.98 -6.28 -2.04
N GLN A 401 -12.98 -7.22 -3.01
CA GLN A 401 -12.82 -6.93 -4.45
C GLN A 401 -13.89 -6.01 -5.07
N SER A 402 -15.01 -5.80 -4.38
CA SER A 402 -16.10 -4.90 -4.78
C SER A 402 -15.90 -3.45 -4.31
N THR A 403 -14.74 -3.12 -3.76
CA THR A 403 -14.44 -1.81 -3.17
C THR A 403 -13.71 -0.90 -4.15
N TYR A 404 -14.26 0.28 -4.44
CA TYR A 404 -13.72 1.27 -5.36
C TYR A 404 -12.50 2.01 -4.81
N TYR A 405 -12.43 2.24 -3.50
CA TYR A 405 -11.31 3.00 -2.91
C TYR A 405 -10.04 2.18 -2.64
N ASN A 406 -10.03 0.88 -2.98
CA ASN A 406 -8.93 -0.02 -2.67
C ASN A 406 -7.61 0.46 -3.29
N ALA A 407 -6.57 0.56 -2.48
CA ALA A 407 -5.21 0.85 -2.96
C ALA A 407 -4.66 -0.28 -3.85
N PHE A 408 -5.07 -1.52 -3.59
CA PHE A 408 -4.69 -2.68 -4.38
C PHE A 408 -5.80 -3.72 -4.29
N THR A 409 -6.06 -4.42 -5.40
CA THR A 409 -7.12 -5.42 -5.50
C THR A 409 -6.61 -6.66 -6.24
N PRO A 410 -6.61 -7.84 -5.59
CA PRO A 410 -6.30 -9.10 -6.26
C PRO A 410 -7.40 -9.45 -7.26
N GLN A 411 -7.02 -10.21 -8.29
CA GLN A 411 -7.94 -10.94 -9.16
C GLN A 411 -8.81 -11.94 -8.39
N ALA A 412 -9.97 -12.28 -8.95
CA ALA A 412 -10.80 -13.37 -8.43
C ALA A 412 -9.99 -14.68 -8.41
N SER A 413 -10.21 -15.55 -7.41
CA SER A 413 -9.39 -16.77 -7.22
C SER A 413 -9.33 -17.66 -8.45
N ASN A 414 -10.42 -17.74 -9.22
CA ASN A 414 -10.53 -18.51 -10.46
C ASN A 414 -9.81 -17.88 -11.67
N GLN A 415 -9.29 -16.64 -11.53
CA GLN A 415 -8.56 -15.91 -12.55
C GLN A 415 -7.06 -15.78 -12.22
N SER A 416 -6.59 -16.35 -11.12
CA SER A 416 -5.21 -16.24 -10.62
C SER A 416 -4.11 -16.71 -11.58
N ASN A 417 -4.44 -17.59 -12.53
CA ASN A 417 -3.48 -18.08 -13.53
C ASN A 417 -3.41 -17.21 -14.81
N ILE A 418 -4.29 -16.21 -14.95
CA ILE A 418 -4.45 -15.45 -16.20
C ILE A 418 -4.50 -13.93 -15.99
N ARG A 419 -4.47 -13.47 -14.73
CA ARG A 419 -4.59 -12.05 -14.35
C ARG A 419 -3.68 -11.75 -13.18
N GLU A 420 -3.13 -10.54 -13.18
CA GLU A 420 -2.36 -10.00 -12.06
C GLU A 420 -3.26 -9.15 -11.16
N TRP A 421 -2.69 -8.22 -10.39
CA TRP A 421 -3.45 -7.33 -9.52
C TRP A 421 -3.81 -6.01 -10.23
N THR A 422 -4.82 -5.34 -9.70
CA THR A 422 -5.09 -3.93 -10.05
C THR A 422 -4.61 -3.05 -8.91
N ILE A 423 -3.79 -2.03 -9.21
CA ILE A 423 -3.37 -1.02 -8.24
C ILE A 423 -4.26 0.21 -8.41
N GLY A 424 -4.97 0.55 -7.34
CA GLY A 424 -5.92 1.66 -7.32
C GLY A 424 -5.25 3.02 -7.12
N SER A 425 -6.02 4.07 -7.36
CA SER A 425 -5.54 5.45 -7.30
C SER A 425 -4.99 5.84 -5.92
N THR A 426 -5.54 5.28 -4.84
CA THR A 426 -5.14 5.57 -3.45
C THR A 426 -3.79 4.97 -3.05
N PHE A 427 -3.15 4.12 -3.86
CA PHE A 427 -1.79 3.63 -3.60
C PHE A 427 -0.70 4.65 -3.95
N TYR A 428 -0.87 5.42 -5.05
CA TYR A 428 0.11 6.42 -5.49
C TYR A 428 0.41 7.49 -4.42
N PRO A 429 -0.60 8.04 -3.71
CA PRO A 429 -0.39 8.94 -2.59
C PRO A 429 0.44 8.34 -1.46
N MET A 430 0.32 7.03 -1.18
CA MET A 430 1.12 6.39 -0.14
C MET A 430 2.60 6.47 -0.48
N ILE A 431 2.97 6.27 -1.75
CA ILE A 431 4.35 6.46 -2.22
C ILE A 431 4.77 7.92 -2.01
N ALA A 432 3.95 8.87 -2.47
CA ALA A 432 4.25 10.29 -2.33
C ALA A 432 4.45 10.69 -0.85
N LEU A 433 3.59 10.23 0.06
CA LEU A 433 3.68 10.53 1.50
C LEU A 433 4.98 10.01 2.10
N THR A 434 5.47 8.82 1.71
CA THR A 434 6.78 8.33 2.18
C THR A 434 7.93 9.24 1.76
N GLU A 435 7.85 9.86 0.58
CA GLU A 435 8.86 10.79 0.10
C GLU A 435 8.67 12.21 0.67
N ILE A 436 7.43 12.62 0.96
CA ILE A 436 7.11 13.93 1.55
C ILE A 436 7.64 14.03 2.99
N PHE A 437 7.44 12.99 3.80
CA PHE A 437 7.89 12.99 5.20
C PHE A 437 9.33 12.53 5.37
N GLY A 438 9.86 11.71 4.44
CA GLY A 438 11.21 11.18 4.59
C GLY A 438 11.35 10.21 5.78
N ARG A 439 12.48 9.53 5.87
CA ARG A 439 12.88 8.61 6.95
C ARG A 439 13.51 9.26 8.20
N THR A 440 13.76 10.57 8.25
CA THR A 440 14.45 11.18 9.40
C THR A 440 13.63 11.10 10.69
N GLY A 441 12.31 11.09 10.57
CA GLY A 441 11.39 11.20 11.70
C GLY A 441 11.32 12.62 12.30
N THR A 442 11.86 13.62 11.62
CA THR A 442 11.90 15.03 12.07
C THR A 442 11.04 15.96 11.22
N ALA A 443 10.22 15.39 10.31
CA ALA A 443 9.39 16.16 9.42
C ALA A 443 8.25 16.84 10.17
N GLN A 444 8.05 18.13 9.93
CA GLN A 444 6.93 18.89 10.45
C GLN A 444 6.24 19.61 9.30
N VAL A 445 4.92 19.56 9.22
CA VAL A 445 4.17 20.11 8.09
C VAL A 445 3.28 21.28 8.52
N VAL A 446 3.08 22.23 7.61
CA VAL A 446 2.08 23.29 7.73
C VAL A 446 1.46 23.61 6.37
N ASP A 447 0.19 23.96 6.37
CA ASP A 447 -0.56 24.48 5.22
C ASP A 447 -0.11 25.91 4.91
N LEU A 448 0.17 26.17 3.63
CA LEU A 448 0.65 27.47 3.15
C LEU A 448 -0.50 28.44 2.83
N TYR A 449 -1.75 27.99 2.87
CA TYR A 449 -2.94 28.75 2.50
C TYR A 449 -2.77 29.45 1.13
N MET A 450 -2.19 28.71 0.19
CA MET A 450 -1.72 29.25 -1.09
C MET A 450 -2.83 29.95 -1.86
N ASN A 451 -2.44 30.97 -2.62
CA ASN A 451 -3.33 31.65 -3.57
C ASN A 451 -4.59 32.26 -2.91
N ASN A 452 -4.44 32.85 -1.72
CA ASN A 452 -5.54 33.31 -0.86
C ASN A 452 -6.47 32.18 -0.41
N ASN A 453 -5.88 31.06 0.04
CA ASN A 453 -6.58 29.84 0.44
C ASN A 453 -7.54 29.31 -0.65
N ASN A 454 -7.10 29.33 -1.91
CA ASN A 454 -7.94 28.89 -3.03
C ASN A 454 -8.19 27.38 -2.95
N GLN A 455 -9.46 26.98 -3.06
CA GLN A 455 -9.87 25.58 -2.95
C GLN A 455 -9.20 24.61 -3.95
N TYR A 456 -8.66 25.11 -5.06
CA TYR A 456 -8.10 24.29 -6.14
C TYR A 456 -6.57 24.19 -6.13
N THR A 457 -5.88 25.01 -5.33
CA THR A 457 -4.41 25.03 -5.26
C THR A 457 -3.92 24.83 -3.84
N PRO A 458 -4.17 23.65 -3.22
CA PRO A 458 -3.54 23.33 -1.94
C PRO A 458 -2.02 23.43 -2.04
N GLY A 459 -1.39 23.82 -0.94
CA GLY A 459 0.06 23.73 -0.84
C GLY A 459 0.51 23.63 0.60
N TYR A 460 1.55 22.83 0.80
CA TYR A 460 2.11 22.54 2.11
C TYR A 460 3.63 22.70 2.06
N VAL A 461 4.23 23.03 3.19
CA VAL A 461 5.69 22.98 3.36
C VAL A 461 6.02 21.97 4.45
N VAL A 462 7.05 21.17 4.20
CA VAL A 462 7.63 20.25 5.17
C VAL A 462 8.98 20.80 5.62
N TYR A 463 9.10 21.02 6.91
CA TYR A 463 10.32 21.38 7.60
C TYR A 463 11.00 20.13 8.16
N GLU A 464 12.32 20.13 8.14
CA GLU A 464 13.13 19.17 8.89
C GLU A 464 14.21 19.95 9.62
N ASN A 465 14.38 19.70 10.92
CA ASN A 465 15.36 20.38 11.76
C ASN A 465 15.30 21.92 11.64
N GLY A 466 14.09 22.48 11.57
CA GLY A 466 13.84 23.92 11.47
C GLY A 466 14.13 24.54 10.09
N SER A 467 14.46 23.76 9.08
CA SER A 467 14.69 24.24 7.70
C SER A 467 13.64 23.70 6.74
N PRO A 468 13.13 24.50 5.78
CA PRO A 468 12.20 23.98 4.79
C PRO A 468 12.94 22.96 3.90
N ALA A 469 12.47 21.72 3.91
CA ALA A 469 13.08 20.61 3.19
C ALA A 469 12.32 20.34 1.88
N ARG A 470 10.98 20.36 1.94
CA ARG A 470 10.10 20.05 0.79
C ARG A 470 8.90 20.97 0.73
N VAL A 471 8.37 21.15 -0.48
CA VAL A 471 7.08 21.82 -0.72
C VAL A 471 6.19 20.88 -1.51
N VAL A 472 4.95 20.71 -1.06
CA VAL A 472 3.92 19.95 -1.79
C VAL A 472 2.97 20.95 -2.41
N LEU A 473 2.75 20.82 -3.71
CA LEU A 473 1.89 21.72 -4.50
C LEU A 473 0.86 20.87 -5.24
N ILE A 474 -0.42 21.23 -5.15
CA ILE A 474 -1.50 20.48 -5.79
C ILE A 474 -2.29 21.40 -6.73
N ASN A 475 -2.78 20.85 -7.82
CA ASN A 475 -3.69 21.48 -8.75
C ASN A 475 -4.88 20.54 -9.01
N TYR A 476 -6.02 20.86 -8.43
CA TYR A 476 -7.23 20.03 -8.52
C TYR A 476 -7.98 20.14 -9.87
N LEU A 477 -7.50 20.96 -10.79
CA LEU A 477 -8.22 21.30 -12.00
C LEU A 477 -7.88 20.35 -13.13
N THR A 478 -8.86 20.08 -13.98
CA THR A 478 -8.62 19.36 -15.23
C THR A 478 -8.68 20.32 -16.40
N ASP A 479 -7.55 20.49 -17.09
CA ASP A 479 -7.48 21.35 -18.27
C ASP A 479 -6.39 20.89 -19.25
N ALA A 480 -6.81 20.17 -20.29
CA ALA A 480 -5.93 19.68 -21.34
C ALA A 480 -5.27 20.80 -22.19
N SER A 481 -5.75 22.05 -22.11
CA SER A 481 -5.12 23.18 -22.83
C SER A 481 -3.85 23.69 -22.14
N GLY A 482 -3.67 23.38 -20.85
CA GLY A 482 -2.60 23.89 -20.01
C GLY A 482 -2.79 25.34 -19.55
N ALA A 483 -3.92 25.99 -19.84
CA ALA A 483 -4.22 27.35 -19.39
C ALA A 483 -4.40 27.45 -17.87
N SER A 484 -4.73 26.33 -17.22
CA SER A 484 -4.93 26.19 -15.78
C SER A 484 -3.69 25.71 -15.04
N ASN A 485 -2.57 25.53 -15.76
CA ASN A 485 -1.28 25.31 -15.12
C ASN A 485 -0.90 26.58 -14.37
N TYR A 486 -0.43 26.44 -13.13
CA TYR A 486 0.13 27.56 -12.39
C TYR A 486 1.63 27.39 -12.20
N THR A 487 2.31 28.48 -11.86
CA THR A 487 3.71 28.50 -11.42
C THR A 487 3.76 28.98 -9.98
N ALA A 488 4.31 28.16 -9.10
CA ALA A 488 4.66 28.55 -7.74
C ALA A 488 6.04 29.22 -7.75
N TYR A 489 6.11 30.44 -7.24
CA TYR A 489 7.33 31.23 -7.11
C TYR A 489 7.81 31.14 -5.66
N ILE A 490 8.60 30.11 -5.38
CA ILE A 490 9.06 29.75 -4.03
C ILE A 490 10.28 30.59 -3.65
N SER A 491 10.19 31.29 -2.52
CA SER A 491 11.29 32.04 -1.92
C SER A 491 11.53 31.55 -0.50
N VAL A 492 12.80 31.36 -0.10
CA VAL A 492 13.18 31.05 1.28
C VAL A 492 13.89 32.27 1.87
N GLY A 493 13.32 32.82 2.94
CA GLY A 493 13.79 34.08 3.52
C GLY A 493 13.84 35.23 2.51
N GLY A 494 14.64 36.26 2.80
CA GLY A 494 14.81 37.43 1.93
C GLY A 494 13.54 38.28 1.78
N ASN A 495 13.48 39.08 0.72
CA ASN A 495 12.32 39.92 0.42
C ASN A 495 11.89 40.79 1.63
N GLU A 496 10.60 40.80 1.95
CA GLU A 496 10.01 41.57 3.07
C GLU A 496 10.11 40.84 4.42
N THR A 497 10.75 39.66 4.48
CA THR A 497 10.77 38.81 5.69
C THR A 497 11.79 39.20 6.75
N LEU A 498 12.67 40.17 6.48
CA LEU A 498 13.78 40.59 7.35
C LEU A 498 14.79 39.47 7.70
N THR A 499 14.76 38.34 6.99
CA THR A 499 15.73 37.25 7.11
C THR A 499 16.63 37.19 5.86
N PRO A 500 17.86 36.64 5.94
CA PRO A 500 18.69 36.44 4.76
C PRO A 500 17.98 35.58 3.70
N GLY A 501 18.17 35.91 2.42
CA GLY A 501 17.73 35.05 1.32
C GLY A 501 18.48 33.72 1.34
N ALA A 502 17.74 32.62 1.27
CA ALA A 502 18.27 31.26 1.36
C ALA A 502 17.66 30.34 0.27
N THR A 503 17.04 30.91 -0.76
CA THR A 503 16.53 30.14 -1.90
C THR A 503 17.68 29.37 -2.57
N PRO A 504 17.58 28.06 -2.81
CA PRO A 504 18.67 27.26 -3.38
C PRO A 504 18.91 27.63 -4.85
N GLY A 505 20.08 27.29 -5.40
CA GLY A 505 20.41 27.54 -6.82
C GLY A 505 19.54 26.76 -7.82
N SER A 506 19.02 25.62 -7.38
CA SER A 506 18.04 24.82 -8.11
C SER A 506 17.24 23.94 -7.14
N VAL A 507 16.10 23.43 -7.61
CA VAL A 507 15.26 22.46 -6.91
C VAL A 507 15.03 21.24 -7.78
N GLN A 508 14.78 20.10 -7.14
CA GLN A 508 14.33 18.88 -7.82
C GLN A 508 12.83 18.69 -7.59
N VAL A 509 12.12 18.18 -8.59
CA VAL A 509 10.66 18.02 -8.53
C VAL A 509 10.26 16.66 -9.08
N LYS A 510 9.45 15.95 -8.30
CA LYS A 510 8.69 14.78 -8.75
C LYS A 510 7.22 15.15 -8.86
N TYR A 511 6.56 14.62 -9.89
CA TYR A 511 5.14 14.89 -10.13
C TYR A 511 4.31 13.61 -10.01
N MET A 512 3.13 13.76 -9.43
CA MET A 512 2.02 12.82 -9.60
C MET A 512 1.08 13.37 -10.66
N LEU A 513 0.86 12.64 -11.76
CA LEU A 513 0.15 13.13 -12.95
C LEU A 513 -0.88 12.13 -13.46
N ALA A 514 -1.97 12.66 -14.04
CA ALA A 514 -2.92 11.97 -14.90
C ALA A 514 -3.46 12.96 -15.95
N SER A 515 -4.19 12.51 -16.98
CA SER A 515 -4.72 13.41 -18.01
C SER A 515 -5.96 14.18 -17.52
N SER A 516 -6.68 13.62 -16.56
CA SER A 516 -7.89 14.16 -15.96
C SER A 516 -7.99 13.77 -14.48
N ALA A 517 -8.60 14.63 -13.67
CA ALA A 517 -8.87 14.31 -12.26
C ALA A 517 -9.85 13.12 -12.13
N ALA A 518 -10.64 12.82 -13.16
CA ALA A 518 -11.54 11.67 -13.19
C ALA A 518 -10.89 10.39 -13.74
N ASP A 519 -9.61 10.42 -14.12
CA ASP A 519 -8.94 9.23 -14.65
C ASP A 519 -8.76 8.18 -13.55
N LYS A 520 -9.13 6.93 -13.89
CA LYS A 520 -8.94 5.77 -13.00
C LYS A 520 -7.56 5.12 -13.15
N PHE A 521 -6.98 5.24 -14.34
CA PHE A 521 -5.70 4.65 -14.73
C PHE A 521 -4.85 5.67 -15.50
N GLY A 522 -3.59 5.35 -15.74
CA GLY A 522 -2.63 6.32 -16.31
C GLY A 522 -2.14 7.35 -15.28
N ILE A 523 -2.41 7.10 -13.99
CA ILE A 523 -1.79 7.83 -12.89
C ILE A 523 -0.32 7.41 -12.82
N THR A 524 0.57 8.40 -12.69
CA THR A 524 2.01 8.17 -12.54
C THR A 524 2.52 8.85 -11.28
N TRP A 525 3.51 8.25 -10.62
CA TRP A 525 4.37 8.92 -9.63
C TRP A 525 5.78 9.00 -10.20
N ALA A 526 6.28 10.22 -10.42
CA ALA A 526 7.58 10.47 -11.06
C ALA A 526 7.74 9.68 -12.38
N GLY A 527 6.71 9.61 -13.22
CA GLY A 527 6.73 8.86 -14.48
C GLY A 527 6.52 7.34 -14.37
N GLN A 528 6.49 6.78 -13.16
CA GLN A 528 6.30 5.35 -12.92
C GLN A 528 4.82 5.01 -12.64
N HIS A 529 4.39 3.82 -13.06
CA HIS A 529 3.02 3.33 -12.91
C HIS A 529 2.95 1.83 -12.60
N PHE A 530 1.74 1.31 -12.42
CA PHE A 530 1.47 -0.11 -12.19
C PHE A 530 0.66 -0.78 -13.31
N GLY A 531 0.38 -0.05 -14.39
CA GLY A 531 -0.38 -0.56 -15.54
C GLY A 531 -1.88 -0.31 -15.38
N GLY A 532 -2.64 -0.96 -16.25
CA GLY A 532 -4.10 -0.94 -16.24
C GLY A 532 -4.72 -2.00 -15.32
N PRO A 533 -6.02 -2.30 -15.53
CA PRO A 533 -6.71 -3.28 -14.71
C PRO A 533 -6.14 -4.69 -14.90
N PHE A 534 -5.72 -5.31 -13.78
CA PHE A 534 -5.15 -6.65 -13.72
C PHE A 534 -3.82 -6.86 -14.46
N GLU A 535 -3.00 -5.80 -14.52
CA GLU A 535 -1.69 -5.76 -15.21
C GLU A 535 -0.50 -5.53 -14.27
N SER A 536 -0.69 -5.66 -12.95
CA SER A 536 0.36 -5.39 -11.96
C SER A 536 0.77 -6.59 -11.12
N ASP A 537 2.06 -6.90 -11.15
CA ASP A 537 2.75 -7.81 -10.23
C ASP A 537 3.32 -7.12 -8.98
N GLY A 538 2.94 -5.86 -8.77
CA GLY A 538 3.35 -5.03 -7.63
C GLY A 538 4.69 -4.31 -7.81
N ARG A 539 5.33 -4.41 -8.98
CA ARG A 539 6.56 -3.67 -9.30
C ARG A 539 6.26 -2.43 -10.16
N PHE A 540 7.09 -1.40 -10.02
CA PHE A 540 7.01 -0.23 -10.89
C PHE A 540 7.28 -0.59 -12.35
N GLN A 541 6.49 0.02 -13.23
CA GLN A 541 6.69 0.09 -14.67
C GLN A 541 7.03 1.54 -15.04
N GLY A 542 7.81 1.73 -16.10
CA GLY A 542 8.29 3.05 -16.53
C GLY A 542 9.54 3.53 -15.79
N ASP A 543 10.14 4.59 -16.32
CA ASP A 543 11.36 5.20 -15.79
C ASP A 543 11.04 6.29 -14.76
N GLU A 544 11.87 6.42 -13.73
CA GLU A 544 11.76 7.51 -12.77
C GLU A 544 12.19 8.84 -13.41
N MET A 545 11.32 9.84 -13.28
CA MET A 545 11.48 11.18 -13.84
C MET A 545 11.57 12.22 -12.71
N ILE A 546 12.74 12.83 -12.58
CA ILE A 546 13.02 13.93 -11.65
C ILE A 546 13.38 15.17 -12.46
N TYR A 547 12.61 16.24 -12.31
CA TYR A 547 12.81 17.50 -13.00
C TYR A 547 13.72 18.41 -12.19
N THR A 548 14.64 19.11 -12.83
CA THR A 548 15.48 20.14 -12.17
C THR A 548 15.09 21.52 -12.68
N TYR A 549 14.69 22.40 -11.77
CA TYR A 549 14.40 23.80 -12.08
C TYR A 549 15.49 24.69 -11.49
N ALA A 550 16.14 25.49 -12.34
CA ALA A 550 17.10 26.49 -11.90
C ALA A 550 16.35 27.66 -11.23
N CYS A 551 16.86 28.12 -10.10
CA CYS A 551 16.28 29.25 -9.38
C CYS A 551 17.02 30.54 -9.72
N ASP A 552 16.27 31.64 -9.74
CA ASP A 552 16.83 32.97 -9.90
C ASP A 552 17.41 33.44 -8.57
N GLN A 553 18.72 33.25 -8.41
CA GLN A 553 19.48 33.68 -7.24
C GLN A 553 19.53 35.20 -7.08
N THR A 554 19.35 35.98 -8.15
CA THR A 554 19.36 37.44 -8.07
C THR A 554 18.08 37.95 -7.41
N ASN A 555 16.95 37.31 -7.74
CA ASN A 555 15.62 37.66 -7.21
C ASN A 555 15.18 36.74 -6.05
N ASN A 556 16.05 35.87 -5.56
CA ASN A 556 15.79 34.92 -4.46
C ASN A 556 14.54 34.05 -4.69
N VAL A 557 14.29 33.58 -5.92
CA VAL A 557 13.04 32.88 -6.26
C VAL A 557 13.26 31.63 -7.13
N CYS A 558 12.54 30.55 -6.84
CA CYS A 558 12.45 29.34 -7.64
C CYS A 558 11.07 29.25 -8.30
N ALA A 559 11.01 29.22 -9.64
CA ALA A 559 9.76 29.04 -10.37
C ALA A 559 9.51 27.55 -10.63
N VAL A 560 8.44 27.00 -10.06
CA VAL A 560 8.03 25.60 -10.23
C VAL A 560 6.65 25.53 -10.89
N PRO A 561 6.54 24.99 -12.11
CA PRO A 561 5.25 24.79 -12.77
C PRO A 561 4.50 23.59 -12.17
N VAL A 562 3.18 23.70 -12.07
CA VAL A 562 2.27 22.65 -11.59
C VAL A 562 1.16 22.42 -12.62
N PRO A 563 1.18 21.27 -13.33
CA PRO A 563 0.16 20.94 -14.34
C PRO A 563 -1.25 20.79 -13.76
N ALA A 564 -2.27 20.97 -14.60
CA ALA A 564 -3.68 20.76 -14.29
C ALA A 564 -4.23 19.49 -14.99
N PRO A 565 -4.54 18.40 -14.28
CA PRO A 565 -4.38 18.19 -12.84
C PRO A 565 -2.95 17.74 -12.49
N GLY A 566 -2.60 17.82 -11.22
CA GLY A 566 -1.33 17.26 -10.76
C GLY A 566 -0.98 17.60 -9.32
N ALA A 567 -0.07 16.81 -8.76
CA ALA A 567 0.62 17.14 -7.53
C ALA A 567 2.14 17.15 -7.77
N ALA A 568 2.86 18.04 -7.10
CA ALA A 568 4.31 18.16 -7.19
C ALA A 568 4.92 18.10 -5.80
N VAL A 569 5.98 17.31 -5.63
CA VAL A 569 6.85 17.35 -4.45
C VAL A 569 8.16 17.98 -4.87
N VAL A 570 8.41 19.18 -4.35
CA VAL A 570 9.59 19.99 -4.60
C VAL A 570 10.59 19.74 -3.48
N PHE A 571 11.76 19.21 -3.81
CA PHE A 571 12.88 19.04 -2.89
C PHE A 571 13.75 20.30 -2.96
N LEU A 572 13.85 21.01 -1.84
CA LEU A 572 14.55 22.30 -1.75
C LEU A 572 16.07 22.14 -1.59
N ASN A 573 16.56 20.94 -1.35
CA ASN A 573 17.97 20.61 -1.27
C ASN A 573 18.22 19.14 -1.61
N SER A 574 19.48 18.80 -1.90
CA SER A 574 19.88 17.44 -2.26
C SER A 574 19.68 16.42 -1.15
N ASP A 575 19.81 16.86 0.11
CA ASP A 575 19.71 15.97 1.26
C ASP A 575 18.27 15.47 1.38
N ALA A 576 17.29 16.35 1.27
CA ALA A 576 15.86 16.03 1.24
C ALA A 576 15.53 15.03 0.12
N LEU A 577 16.05 15.22 -1.10
CA LEU A 577 15.82 14.24 -2.18
C LEU A 577 16.48 12.89 -1.87
N SER A 578 17.75 12.89 -1.43
CA SER A 578 18.51 11.67 -1.18
C SER A 578 17.93 10.84 -0.03
N GLU A 579 17.35 11.53 0.94
CA GLU A 579 16.78 10.96 2.14
C GLU A 579 15.39 10.36 1.86
N SER A 580 14.61 10.98 0.99
CA SER A 580 13.34 10.45 0.46
C SER A 580 13.50 9.34 -0.57
N ALA A 581 14.67 9.23 -1.22
CA ALA A 581 14.92 8.24 -2.25
C ALA A 581 14.94 6.81 -1.67
N PRO A 582 14.44 5.79 -2.39
CA PRO A 582 14.43 4.42 -1.90
C PRO A 582 15.86 3.90 -1.65
N GLN A 583 16.11 3.25 -0.50
CA GLN A 583 17.43 2.65 -0.23
C GLN A 583 17.65 1.40 -1.07
N THR A 584 16.77 0.41 -0.90
CA THR A 584 16.77 -0.85 -1.65
C THR A 584 15.34 -1.36 -1.68
N THR A 585 14.76 -1.42 -2.88
CA THR A 585 13.46 -2.04 -3.08
C THR A 585 13.68 -3.52 -3.35
N GLN A 586 13.27 -4.36 -2.41
CA GLN A 586 13.29 -5.81 -2.57
C GLN A 586 12.23 -6.24 -3.59
N THR A 587 12.46 -7.38 -4.23
CA THR A 587 11.49 -7.98 -5.14
C THR A 587 11.28 -9.43 -4.77
N PHE A 588 10.03 -9.83 -4.74
CA PHE A 588 9.55 -11.15 -4.40
C PHE A 588 8.91 -11.76 -5.64
N ALA A 589 9.36 -12.98 -5.98
CA ALA A 589 8.83 -13.73 -7.11
C ALA A 589 7.94 -14.87 -6.61
N THR A 590 6.96 -15.28 -7.42
CA THR A 590 6.15 -16.47 -7.13
C THR A 590 7.04 -17.71 -7.19
N THR A 591 7.22 -18.38 -6.05
CA THR A 591 8.01 -19.63 -5.94
C THR A 591 7.16 -20.89 -6.10
N VAL A 592 5.82 -20.76 -6.06
CA VAL A 592 4.89 -21.84 -6.35
C VAL A 592 4.85 -22.05 -7.85
N VAL A 593 5.41 -23.18 -8.32
CA VAL A 593 5.30 -23.59 -9.72
C VAL A 593 3.83 -23.85 -10.00
N ALA A 594 3.17 -22.98 -10.77
CA ALA A 594 1.85 -23.28 -11.31
C ALA A 594 1.97 -24.60 -12.08
N THR A 595 1.36 -25.67 -11.56
CA THR A 595 1.29 -26.98 -12.24
C THR A 595 0.42 -26.95 -13.50
N ALA A 596 -0.01 -25.77 -13.95
CA ALA A 596 -0.76 -25.53 -15.17
C ALA A 596 0.15 -24.88 -16.23
N ALA A 597 0.07 -25.38 -17.46
CA ALA A 597 0.94 -24.98 -18.55
C ALA A 597 0.81 -23.48 -18.91
N ALA A 598 1.99 -22.88 -19.14
CA ALA A 598 2.27 -21.56 -19.71
C ALA A 598 2.00 -20.33 -18.83
N ASN A 599 3.04 -19.92 -18.10
CA ASN A 599 3.28 -18.50 -17.83
C ASN A 599 3.44 -17.79 -19.19
N THR A 600 2.41 -17.10 -19.67
CA THR A 600 2.56 -16.15 -20.78
C THR A 600 3.19 -14.87 -20.23
N ALA A 601 4.51 -14.77 -20.31
CA ALA A 601 5.16 -13.47 -20.25
C ALA A 601 4.68 -12.66 -21.46
N THR A 602 3.98 -11.56 -21.21
CA THR A 602 3.69 -10.56 -22.24
C THR A 602 4.94 -9.72 -22.45
N VAL A 603 5.42 -9.65 -23.68
CA VAL A 603 6.51 -8.76 -24.10
C VAL A 603 5.87 -7.73 -25.01
N ASP A 604 6.17 -6.45 -24.78
CA ASP A 604 5.75 -5.38 -25.68
C ASP A 604 6.20 -5.72 -27.12
N GLN A 605 5.27 -5.63 -28.06
CA GLN A 605 5.53 -5.93 -29.46
C GLN A 605 6.70 -5.10 -30.01
N ALA A 606 6.89 -3.86 -29.56
CA ALA A 606 8.02 -3.02 -29.96
C ALA A 606 9.38 -3.55 -29.45
N VAL A 607 9.39 -4.18 -28.27
CA VAL A 607 10.57 -4.84 -27.68
C VAL A 607 10.85 -6.16 -28.41
N LEU A 608 9.82 -6.89 -28.83
CA LEU A 608 9.95 -8.10 -29.63
C LEU A 608 10.48 -7.80 -31.05
N GLU A 609 10.00 -6.72 -31.67
CA GLU A 609 10.39 -6.29 -33.02
C GLU A 609 11.86 -5.83 -33.11
N THR A 610 12.42 -5.34 -32.00
CA THR A 610 13.84 -4.93 -31.91
C THR A 610 14.74 -5.99 -31.28
N SER A 611 14.17 -7.09 -30.78
CA SER A 611 14.91 -8.23 -30.25
C SER A 611 15.65 -8.93 -31.39
N ASN A 612 16.98 -8.89 -31.34
CA ASN A 612 17.86 -9.53 -32.31
C ASN A 612 17.92 -11.06 -32.13
N GLY A 613 16.77 -11.72 -32.15
CA GLY A 613 16.63 -13.17 -32.17
C GLY A 613 17.35 -13.77 -33.39
N ARG A 614 18.64 -14.05 -33.23
CA ARG A 614 19.45 -14.69 -34.26
C ARG A 614 18.90 -16.09 -34.55
N GLY A 615 18.25 -16.25 -35.71
CA GLY A 615 18.40 -17.46 -36.52
C GLY A 615 17.18 -18.33 -36.85
N GLY A 616 16.02 -17.75 -37.16
CA GLY A 616 14.85 -18.52 -37.65
C GLY A 616 14.88 -18.97 -39.13
N GLY A 617 16.02 -18.84 -39.83
CA GLY A 617 16.05 -18.90 -41.29
C GLY A 617 16.57 -20.18 -41.95
N LYS A 618 17.26 -21.10 -41.26
CA LYS A 618 17.94 -22.24 -41.92
C LYS A 618 18.11 -23.49 -41.06
N TRP A 619 17.02 -24.18 -40.70
CA TRP A 619 17.11 -25.56 -40.23
C TRP A 619 15.90 -26.38 -40.73
N SER A 620 16.16 -27.41 -41.52
CA SER A 620 15.16 -28.33 -42.12
C SER A 620 14.76 -29.49 -41.19
N PHE A 621 14.88 -29.34 -39.87
CA PHE A 621 14.45 -30.34 -38.90
C PHE A 621 13.25 -29.82 -38.12
N LYS A 622 12.05 -30.32 -38.47
CA LYS A 622 10.82 -30.09 -37.71
C LYS A 622 10.81 -30.99 -36.47
N GLY A 623 11.35 -30.50 -35.35
CA GLY A 623 11.02 -30.99 -34.01
C GLY A 623 9.92 -30.09 -33.44
N SER A 624 8.79 -30.68 -33.06
CA SER A 624 7.70 -29.96 -32.40
C SER A 624 8.06 -29.71 -30.94
N THR A 625 7.87 -28.48 -30.45
CA THR A 625 8.16 -28.06 -29.07
C THR A 625 6.88 -27.79 -28.26
N SER A 626 5.71 -28.23 -28.74
CA SER A 626 4.46 -28.11 -27.99
C SER A 626 4.33 -29.19 -26.91
N TYR A 627 3.79 -28.80 -25.75
CA TYR A 627 3.43 -29.73 -24.68
C TYR A 627 2.49 -30.82 -25.21
N GLY A 628 2.90 -32.08 -25.07
CA GLY A 628 2.17 -33.26 -25.59
C GLY A 628 2.58 -33.76 -26.98
N SER A 629 3.59 -33.17 -27.64
CA SER A 629 4.06 -33.69 -28.93
C SER A 629 4.96 -34.92 -28.78
N THR A 630 4.46 -36.09 -29.16
CA THR A 630 5.25 -37.34 -29.28
C THR A 630 5.97 -37.39 -30.64
N GLY A 631 6.90 -36.45 -30.87
CA GLY A 631 7.71 -36.41 -32.09
C GLY A 631 9.18 -36.71 -31.83
N ASN A 632 9.60 -37.97 -31.93
CA ASN A 632 10.97 -38.51 -32.11
C ASN A 632 12.19 -37.75 -31.52
N GLY A 633 12.06 -37.07 -30.38
CA GLY A 633 13.17 -36.44 -29.65
C GLY A 633 14.19 -37.43 -29.06
N ALA A 634 13.90 -38.74 -29.09
CA ALA A 634 14.77 -39.78 -28.53
C ALA A 634 16.03 -40.08 -29.37
N ALA A 635 16.12 -39.61 -30.63
CA ALA A 635 17.27 -39.88 -31.50
C ALA A 635 18.41 -38.84 -31.39
N GLY A 636 18.13 -37.63 -30.87
CA GLY A 636 19.14 -36.56 -30.75
C GLY A 636 20.01 -36.67 -29.50
N ALA A 637 19.44 -37.14 -28.39
CA ALA A 637 20.17 -37.29 -27.12
C ALA A 637 21.17 -38.47 -27.15
N THR A 638 20.88 -39.53 -27.92
CA THR A 638 21.79 -40.68 -28.06
C THR A 638 23.04 -40.36 -28.88
N ALA A 639 22.97 -39.42 -29.84
CA ALA A 639 24.12 -39.01 -30.65
C ALA A 639 25.12 -38.10 -29.90
N MET A 640 24.63 -37.26 -28.98
CA MET A 640 25.50 -36.43 -28.13
C MET A 640 26.16 -37.22 -26.99
N LEU A 641 25.46 -38.20 -26.41
CA LEU A 641 26.04 -39.09 -25.40
C LEU A 641 27.10 -40.04 -25.99
N ALA A 642 26.93 -40.52 -27.23
CA ALA A 642 27.92 -41.37 -27.88
C ALA A 642 29.24 -40.64 -28.19
N SER A 643 29.19 -39.34 -28.51
CA SER A 643 30.37 -38.53 -28.84
C SER A 643 31.16 -38.08 -27.59
N ALA A 644 30.47 -37.83 -26.47
CA ALA A 644 31.11 -37.52 -25.18
C ALA A 644 31.80 -38.75 -24.54
N ILE A 645 31.20 -39.94 -24.68
CA ILE A 645 31.79 -41.19 -24.17
C ILE A 645 33.03 -41.58 -24.99
N PHE A 646 33.03 -41.37 -26.31
CA PHE A 646 34.19 -41.68 -27.17
C PHE A 646 35.39 -40.75 -26.93
N THR A 647 35.15 -39.45 -26.65
CA THR A 647 36.22 -38.49 -26.36
C THR A 647 36.78 -38.62 -24.94
N GLY A 648 35.93 -38.97 -23.96
CA GLY A 648 36.35 -39.30 -22.59
C GLY A 648 37.15 -40.61 -22.49
N ALA A 649 36.76 -41.65 -23.23
CA ALA A 649 37.50 -42.92 -23.23
C ALA A 649 38.89 -42.78 -23.90
N ALA A 650 39.01 -41.99 -24.97
CA ALA A 650 40.27 -41.78 -25.67
C ALA A 650 41.31 -40.99 -24.85
N THR A 651 40.86 -40.05 -24.00
CA THR A 651 41.75 -39.27 -23.13
C THR A 651 42.24 -40.07 -21.92
N ILE A 652 41.41 -40.95 -21.37
CA ILE A 652 41.78 -41.84 -20.25
C ILE A 652 42.73 -42.96 -20.72
N LEU A 653 42.55 -43.51 -21.93
CA LEU A 653 43.48 -44.48 -22.52
C LEU A 653 44.82 -43.84 -22.92
N GLY A 654 44.82 -42.58 -23.39
CA GLY A 654 46.05 -41.83 -23.68
C GLY A 654 46.90 -41.54 -22.43
N ALA A 655 46.25 -41.23 -21.29
CA ALA A 655 46.93 -41.00 -20.02
C ALA A 655 47.50 -42.29 -19.40
N ALA A 656 46.85 -43.44 -19.61
CA ALA A 656 47.34 -44.73 -19.15
C ALA A 656 48.58 -45.23 -19.93
N PHE A 657 48.69 -44.92 -21.23
CA PHE A 657 49.86 -45.25 -22.05
C PHE A 657 51.08 -44.34 -21.79
N ALA A 658 50.87 -43.07 -21.41
CA ALA A 658 51.96 -42.17 -21.05
C ALA A 658 52.64 -42.53 -19.71
N ILE A 659 51.93 -43.24 -18.81
CA ILE A 659 52.44 -43.63 -17.49
C ILE A 659 53.16 -44.99 -17.52
N HIS A 660 52.95 -45.82 -18.56
CA HIS A 660 53.72 -47.06 -18.77
C HIS A 660 55.01 -46.89 -19.58
N GLY A 661 55.22 -45.74 -20.24
CA GLY A 661 56.44 -45.43 -20.99
C GLY A 661 57.60 -44.84 -20.18
N ALA A 662 57.44 -44.69 -18.86
CA ALA A 662 58.45 -44.12 -17.97
C ALA A 662 59.10 -45.15 -17.01
N PHE A 663 58.81 -46.44 -17.19
CA PHE A 663 59.49 -47.55 -16.52
C PHE A 663 59.62 -48.76 -17.45
N VAL A 664 60.37 -48.60 -18.55
CA VAL A 664 61.38 -49.52 -19.12
C VAL A 664 62.35 -48.69 -19.95
#